data_AF-A0A5A7PKR6-F1
#
_entry.id   AF-A0A5A7PKR6-F1
#
_cell.length_a   1.000
_cell.length_b   1.000
_cell.length_c   1.000
_cell.angle_alpha   90.00
_cell.angle_beta   90.00
_cell.angle_gamma   90.00
#
_symmetry.space_group_name_H-M   'P 1'
#
loop_
_entity.id
_entity.type
_entity.pdbx_description
1 polymer ?
#
loop_
_entity_poly.entity_id
_entity_poly.type
_entity_poly.pdbx_seq_one_letter_code
_entity_poly.pdbx_strand_id
1 'polypeptide(L)'
;MKKIVKHRIHGSCPLDSFFEEDDEKIVHAEEFELWIHKGLLHHPIMRQDWEHGTIDPPLDFNVAKISDKAWFYCAGIFFAKPHIEVTFYYLRKIRLYSNSERAVRYTTTDPLFDETIKSLYMRCIEHASESVINVSSLISDYIMGYKQICGKPWVEVDHVLFLIYIELDEVGRWILSILSFFDRLFYVYNSRWSVNDDSEVAKSVKCYSDILPIFLDLVGLYKKRCDIKQKNWQYAKKKNSEPFDIVIVKGLPGERLRFKLYEDLRIAVDNGTARGTHSIVLGDDIIEENRENGSLLDYFTYDPSSDAFIPSSTQDPFPPLSHENSFMPTSTQQPCLEPCPPPRKRDSQTKEIPGLTSEDRFKVLDLLNTKAKKLKQKNGKGPKTWPFLGAALEQITNYDTMHDWILEYLSKSRNVVVPMPFTTYTYIANPADVEHVLRKNFRNYPKGEVYHSYMEVLLGDGIFNVDGELWRKQRKTASFEFASKNLRDFSTVVFREYSLKLSEILSQASHNNQTVDMQELLMRMTLDSICKVGFGVEIGTLAPNLPHNEFAKAFDSANVTVTLRFIDPLWRIKKFLNIGTEATLNQDITTIDNFTYSVIKRRKAEIEQGLGNNKDEKIKHDILSRFIELSQDPDNNMTDKSLRDVVLNFVIAGRDTTATTLSWAIYMIMSHQDVAQKLYAELRDFERDLTKDNNHEDDRESFDERIVQFSGLLSYDSLGTLYYLHAVITETLRLYPAVPQDPKGILEDDVLPDGTKVKSGGMVTYVPYSMGRMEYNWGPDAALFKPERWLKDGVFQNASPFKFTAFQAGPRMCLGKDSAYLQMKMALAILCRFYEFELVPGHQVKYRMMTILSMENGLKLNVTRRP
;
A
#
# COMPACT_ATOMS: atom_id res chain seq x y z
N MET A 1 -7.12 -52.86 34.97
CA MET A 1 -5.85 -53.27 35.62
C MET A 1 -4.76 -52.32 35.11
N LYS A 2 -4.20 -51.46 35.99
CA LYS A 2 -2.80 -51.54 36.50
C LYS A 2 -1.78 -51.54 35.35
N LYS A 3 -0.82 -50.62 35.18
CA LYS A 3 0.00 -49.77 36.09
C LYS A 3 0.80 -48.80 35.18
N ILE A 4 0.93 -47.50 35.52
CA ILE A 4 2.14 -46.84 36.09
C ILE A 4 3.38 -46.97 35.16
N VAL A 5 3.83 -45.97 34.40
CA VAL A 5 4.33 -44.60 34.70
C VAL A 5 5.76 -44.56 35.31
N LYS A 6 6.61 -43.73 34.67
CA LYS A 6 7.78 -42.95 35.17
C LYS A 6 9.18 -43.60 35.21
N HIS A 7 10.08 -43.07 34.37
CA HIS A 7 11.28 -42.24 34.68
C HIS A 7 12.19 -42.20 33.43
N ARG A 8 12.93 -41.16 33.02
CA ARG A 8 13.05 -39.72 33.28
C ARG A 8 14.02 -39.17 32.20
N ILE A 9 13.67 -38.04 31.58
CA ILE A 9 14.47 -36.82 31.32
C ILE A 9 15.81 -36.92 30.52
N HIS A 10 15.85 -36.35 29.31
CA HIS A 10 16.53 -35.07 29.01
C HIS A 10 16.28 -34.55 27.57
N GLY A 11 15.79 -33.31 27.48
CA GLY A 11 16.27 -32.26 26.56
C GLY A 11 16.20 -32.47 25.04
N SER A 12 15.09 -32.06 24.42
CA SER A 12 15.08 -31.33 23.14
C SER A 12 13.69 -30.71 22.95
N CYS A 13 13.66 -29.42 22.61
CA CYS A 13 12.46 -28.64 22.33
C CYS A 13 11.89 -29.07 20.97
N PRO A 14 10.67 -29.63 20.90
CA PRO A 14 9.98 -29.86 19.63
C PRO A 14 9.06 -28.67 19.35
N LEU A 15 9.42 -27.85 18.37
CA LEU A 15 8.57 -26.82 17.76
C LEU A 15 7.90 -27.32 16.47
N ASP A 16 7.85 -28.63 16.27
CA ASP A 16 7.15 -29.27 15.17
C ASP A 16 5.92 -30.01 15.72
N SER A 17 4.80 -29.90 15.02
CA SER A 17 3.42 -30.33 15.36
C SER A 17 2.66 -29.38 16.29
N PHE A 18 1.74 -28.59 15.74
CA PHE A 18 0.42 -28.26 16.32
C PHE A 18 -0.33 -27.27 15.41
N PHE A 19 -0.82 -27.78 14.27
CA PHE A 19 -2.06 -27.33 13.62
C PHE A 19 -2.65 -28.53 12.86
N GLU A 20 -2.97 -29.59 13.59
CA GLU A 20 -3.98 -30.53 13.12
C GLU A 20 -5.36 -29.86 13.29
N GLU A 21 -6.10 -29.88 12.19
CA GLU A 21 -7.56 -30.08 12.11
C GLU A 21 -8.40 -29.56 13.29
N ASP A 22 -9.02 -28.40 13.11
CA ASP A 22 -10.44 -28.22 13.41
C ASP A 22 -10.94 -26.94 12.74
N ASP A 23 -11.88 -27.14 11.82
CA ASP A 23 -12.78 -26.15 11.24
C ASP A 23 -13.49 -25.33 12.33
N GLU A 24 -13.88 -24.10 11.97
CA GLU A 24 -14.90 -23.28 12.65
C GLU A 24 -15.14 -23.57 14.15
N LYS A 25 -14.35 -22.97 15.04
CA LYS A 25 -14.77 -22.85 16.44
C LYS A 25 -15.95 -21.90 16.55
N ILE A 26 -17.14 -22.44 16.36
CA ILE A 26 -18.41 -21.86 16.76
C ILE A 26 -18.50 -21.98 18.28
N VAL A 27 -18.47 -20.83 18.96
CA VAL A 27 -18.79 -20.78 20.40
C VAL A 27 -20.29 -20.56 20.51
N HIS A 28 -20.98 -21.52 21.12
CA HIS A 28 -22.41 -21.40 21.42
C HIS A 28 -22.60 -20.45 22.62
N ALA A 29 -23.59 -19.56 22.56
CA ALA A 29 -23.89 -18.61 23.64
C ALA A 29 -24.12 -19.28 25.00
N GLU A 30 -24.56 -20.54 24.99
CA GLU A 30 -24.73 -21.35 26.19
C GLU A 30 -23.40 -21.61 26.93
N GLU A 31 -22.26 -21.69 26.23
CA GLU A 31 -20.93 -21.78 26.86
C GLU A 31 -20.51 -20.45 27.50
N PHE A 32 -20.92 -19.33 26.90
CA PHE A 32 -20.67 -17.99 27.41
C PHE A 32 -21.49 -17.70 28.68
N GLU A 33 -22.79 -18.04 28.67
CA GLU A 33 -23.66 -18.06 29.84
C GLU A 33 -23.12 -18.99 30.94
N LEU A 34 -22.61 -20.18 30.57
CA LEU A 34 -21.98 -21.10 31.52
C LEU A 34 -20.71 -20.50 32.16
N TRP A 35 -19.97 -19.64 31.46
CA TRP A 35 -18.79 -18.94 32.01
C TRP A 35 -19.17 -17.79 32.95
N ILE A 36 -20.25 -17.06 32.64
CA ILE A 36 -20.86 -16.08 33.55
C ILE A 36 -21.39 -16.78 34.81
N HIS A 37 -22.18 -17.85 34.63
CA HIS A 37 -22.87 -18.57 35.71
C HIS A 37 -21.92 -19.36 36.62
N LYS A 38 -20.73 -19.76 36.11
CA LYS A 38 -19.62 -20.36 36.89
C LYS A 38 -18.68 -19.33 37.53
N GLY A 39 -18.95 -18.03 37.40
CA GLY A 39 -18.13 -16.97 37.98
C GLY A 39 -16.73 -16.84 37.36
N LEU A 40 -16.55 -17.25 36.10
CA LEU A 40 -15.27 -17.16 35.38
C LEU A 40 -15.05 -15.81 34.70
N LEU A 41 -16.10 -14.99 34.61
CA LEU A 41 -16.06 -13.56 34.27
C LEU A 41 -16.23 -12.77 35.57
N HIS A 42 -15.12 -12.49 36.26
CA HIS A 42 -15.11 -11.53 37.36
C HIS A 42 -15.15 -10.11 36.79
N HIS A 43 -15.88 -9.17 37.40
CA HIS A 43 -15.79 -7.77 37.01
C HIS A 43 -14.33 -7.30 37.03
N PRO A 44 -13.85 -6.57 36.01
CA PRO A 44 -12.49 -6.05 36.03
C PRO A 44 -12.31 -5.20 37.29
N ILE A 45 -11.27 -5.50 38.06
CA ILE A 45 -11.00 -4.78 39.30
C ILE A 45 -10.38 -3.44 38.92
N MET A 46 -11.14 -2.36 39.11
CA MET A 46 -10.61 -1.00 38.99
C MET A 46 -9.63 -0.77 40.13
N ARG A 47 -8.37 -0.47 39.81
CA ARG A 47 -7.35 -0.18 40.81
C ARG A 47 -6.99 1.30 40.76
N GLN A 48 -7.57 2.09 41.67
CA GLN A 48 -7.37 3.55 41.73
C GLN A 48 -6.08 3.95 42.47
N ASP A 49 -5.67 3.18 43.48
CA ASP A 49 -4.49 3.50 44.31
C ASP A 49 -3.53 2.29 44.40
N TRP A 50 -2.44 2.33 43.62
CA TRP A 50 -1.29 1.44 43.79
C TRP A 50 -0.10 2.26 44.28
N GLU A 51 -0.13 2.62 45.57
CA GLU A 51 0.90 3.43 46.23
C GLU A 51 2.13 2.62 46.67
N HIS A 52 2.18 1.30 46.48
CA HIS A 52 3.34 0.49 46.85
C HIS A 52 3.96 -0.17 45.63
N GLY A 53 5.11 0.40 45.21
CA GLY A 53 5.74 0.21 43.92
C GLY A 53 6.00 -1.23 43.51
N THR A 54 5.80 -1.53 42.22
CA THR A 54 6.47 -2.64 41.48
C THR A 54 6.10 -2.71 39.98
N ILE A 55 5.35 -1.77 39.40
CA ILE A 55 5.04 -1.79 37.95
C ILE A 55 5.26 -0.40 37.36
N ASP A 56 6.33 -0.29 36.55
CA ASP A 56 6.59 0.88 35.71
C ASP A 56 5.67 0.83 34.48
N PRO A 57 5.07 1.96 34.07
CA PRO A 57 4.28 2.01 32.85
C PRO A 57 5.13 1.57 31.64
N PRO A 58 4.56 0.82 30.69
CA PRO A 58 5.33 0.11 29.68
C PRO A 58 6.02 1.01 28.63
N LEU A 59 5.67 2.30 28.57
CA LEU A 59 6.23 3.28 27.63
C LEU A 59 6.42 4.61 28.36
N ASP A 60 7.60 5.22 28.22
CA ASP A 60 7.91 6.60 28.62
C ASP A 60 8.03 7.47 27.36
N PHE A 61 7.22 8.53 27.25
CA PHE A 61 7.18 9.39 26.06
C PHE A 61 8.17 10.56 26.13
N ASN A 62 8.88 10.73 27.25
CA ASN A 62 9.88 11.76 27.45
C ASN A 62 9.34 13.19 27.21
N VAL A 63 8.14 13.48 27.72
CA VAL A 63 7.45 14.78 27.59
C VAL A 63 7.26 15.41 28.98
N ALA A 64 7.70 16.66 29.15
CA ALA A 64 7.78 17.30 30.47
C ALA A 64 6.45 17.89 31.01
N LYS A 65 5.51 18.29 30.13
CA LYS A 65 4.16 18.78 30.51
C LYS A 65 3.12 18.48 29.43
N ILE A 66 1.87 18.21 29.83
CA ILE A 66 0.69 18.14 28.94
C ILE A 66 0.44 19.48 28.22
N SER A 67 0.77 20.61 28.86
CA SER A 67 0.57 21.96 28.31
C SER A 67 1.47 22.28 27.11
N ASP A 68 2.63 21.63 27.00
CA ASP A 68 3.63 21.99 25.99
C ASP A 68 3.28 21.42 24.61
N LYS A 69 2.19 20.67 24.56
CA LYS A 69 1.71 19.95 23.39
C LYS A 69 0.19 19.73 23.57
N ALA A 70 -0.61 20.67 23.08
CA ALA A 70 -2.09 20.66 23.08
C ALA A 70 -2.75 19.57 22.18
N TRP A 71 -2.18 18.36 22.07
CA TRP A 71 -2.57 17.35 21.07
C TRP A 71 -3.79 16.52 21.47
N PHE A 72 -4.13 16.52 22.76
CA PHE A 72 -5.25 15.73 23.30
C PHE A 72 -6.43 16.58 23.78
N TYR A 73 -6.37 17.91 23.59
CA TYR A 73 -7.45 18.81 23.99
C TYR A 73 -7.57 20.00 23.02
N CYS A 74 -8.66 20.04 22.27
CA CYS A 74 -9.18 21.25 21.64
C CYS A 74 -10.70 21.21 21.79
N ALA A 75 -11.26 22.15 22.55
CA ALA A 75 -12.70 22.27 22.72
C ALA A 75 -13.38 22.51 21.35
N GLY A 76 -14.32 21.64 20.98
CA GLY A 76 -15.25 21.90 19.88
C GLY A 76 -14.76 21.66 18.45
N ILE A 77 -13.66 20.95 18.21
CA ILE A 77 -13.22 20.60 16.84
C ILE A 77 -13.24 19.09 16.63
N PHE A 78 -14.10 18.62 15.71
CA PHE A 78 -14.09 17.25 15.21
C PHE A 78 -12.70 16.90 14.66
N PHE A 79 -12.02 15.89 15.24
CA PHE A 79 -10.71 15.46 14.76
C PHE A 79 -10.79 14.93 13.31
N ALA A 80 -10.02 15.54 12.42
CA ALA A 80 -9.68 14.94 11.14
C ALA A 80 -8.59 13.85 11.31
N LYS A 81 -8.64 12.83 10.45
CA LYS A 81 -7.70 11.71 10.27
C LYS A 81 -6.18 12.00 10.44
N PRO A 82 -5.61 13.18 10.13
CA PRO A 82 -4.16 13.43 10.20
C PRO A 82 -3.53 13.34 11.60
N HIS A 83 -4.29 13.58 12.68
CA HIS A 83 -3.70 13.63 14.03
C HIS A 83 -3.38 12.23 14.60
N ILE A 84 -4.14 11.21 14.18
CA ILE A 84 -3.86 9.79 14.45
C ILE A 84 -2.54 9.37 13.77
N GLU A 85 -2.30 9.87 12.55
CA GLU A 85 -1.06 9.61 11.82
C GLU A 85 0.16 10.25 12.49
N VAL A 86 -0.01 11.43 13.12
CA VAL A 86 1.05 12.11 13.90
C VAL A 86 1.36 11.37 15.20
N THR A 87 0.36 10.90 15.94
CA THR A 87 0.59 10.09 17.15
C THR A 87 1.28 8.77 16.80
N PHE A 88 0.85 8.08 15.74
CA PHE A 88 1.54 6.88 15.26
C PHE A 88 2.92 7.17 14.66
N TYR A 89 3.14 8.34 14.05
CA TYR A 89 4.45 8.79 13.61
C TYR A 89 5.41 8.99 14.80
N TYR A 90 4.96 9.63 15.88
CA TYR A 90 5.74 9.80 17.10
C TYR A 90 6.07 8.48 17.80
N LEU A 91 5.08 7.58 17.92
CA LEU A 91 5.30 6.25 18.47
C LEU A 91 6.36 5.48 17.66
N ARG A 92 6.26 5.50 16.32
CA ARG A 92 7.26 4.91 15.41
C ARG A 92 8.65 5.52 15.57
N LYS A 93 8.76 6.84 15.80
CA LYS A 93 10.05 7.50 16.10
C LYS A 93 10.63 7.08 17.45
N ILE A 94 9.83 6.89 18.49
CA ILE A 94 10.33 6.44 19.80
C ILE A 94 11.03 5.07 19.69
N ARG A 95 10.54 4.16 18.85
CA ARG A 95 11.21 2.87 18.55
C ARG A 95 12.57 3.06 17.85
N LEU A 96 12.72 4.11 17.06
CA LEU A 96 13.96 4.42 16.34
C LEU A 96 15.03 5.04 17.26
N TYR A 97 14.64 5.70 18.36
CA TYR A 97 15.56 6.49 19.20
C TYR A 97 15.62 6.05 20.67
N SER A 98 14.93 4.97 21.09
CA SER A 98 15.02 4.47 22.46
C SER A 98 16.35 3.73 22.68
N ASN A 99 17.27 4.31 23.45
CA ASN A 99 18.55 3.71 23.84
C ASN A 99 18.45 2.61 24.92
N SER A 100 17.29 1.96 25.11
CA SER A 100 17.17 0.87 26.08
C SER A 100 17.70 -0.44 25.49
N GLU A 101 18.47 -1.20 26.29
CA GLU A 101 19.01 -2.53 25.93
C GLU A 101 17.93 -3.59 25.59
N ARG A 102 16.65 -3.24 25.72
CA ARG A 102 15.50 -3.99 25.23
C ARG A 102 14.52 -3.06 24.51
N ALA A 103 14.54 -3.08 23.19
CA ALA A 103 13.53 -2.43 22.38
C ALA A 103 12.15 -3.05 22.68
N VAL A 104 11.27 -2.29 23.35
CA VAL A 104 9.89 -2.68 23.63
C VAL A 104 9.14 -2.88 22.30
N ARG A 105 8.62 -4.08 22.05
CA ARG A 105 7.92 -4.39 20.79
C ARG A 105 6.44 -4.03 20.94
N TYR A 106 5.89 -3.24 20.05
CA TYR A 106 4.47 -2.90 20.05
C TYR A 106 3.85 -2.93 18.66
N THR A 107 2.52 -3.02 18.60
CA THR A 107 1.70 -2.85 17.39
C THR A 107 0.50 -1.95 17.69
N THR A 108 -0.29 -1.60 16.68
CA THR A 108 -1.37 -0.60 16.77
C THR A 108 -2.67 -1.14 16.20
N THR A 109 -3.80 -0.60 16.67
CA THR A 109 -5.13 -0.82 16.08
C THR A 109 -5.66 0.43 15.36
N ASP A 110 -6.82 0.35 14.72
CA ASP A 110 -7.47 1.45 14.00
C ASP A 110 -8.90 1.67 14.52
N PRO A 111 -9.60 2.75 14.13
CA PRO A 111 -10.97 3.01 14.59
C PRO A 111 -11.99 1.92 14.23
N LEU A 112 -11.76 1.15 13.15
CA LEU A 112 -12.64 0.04 12.78
C LEU A 112 -12.56 -1.10 13.81
N PHE A 113 -11.40 -1.28 14.44
CA PHE A 113 -11.23 -2.20 15.56
C PHE A 113 -12.10 -1.82 16.77
N ASP A 114 -12.16 -0.52 17.12
CA ASP A 114 -13.01 -0.01 18.21
C ASP A 114 -14.49 -0.29 17.97
N GLU A 115 -14.99 0.06 16.77
CA GLU A 115 -16.37 -0.22 16.36
C GLU A 115 -16.69 -1.72 16.43
N THR A 116 -15.77 -2.57 15.99
CA THR A 116 -15.92 -4.03 15.98
C THR A 116 -16.02 -4.59 17.40
N ILE A 117 -15.12 -4.19 18.31
CA ILE A 117 -15.10 -4.67 19.70
C ILE A 117 -16.36 -4.22 20.44
N LYS A 118 -16.74 -2.94 20.31
CA LYS A 118 -17.95 -2.39 20.95
C LYS A 118 -19.21 -3.09 20.45
N SER A 119 -19.35 -3.29 19.12
CA SER A 119 -20.50 -4.00 18.54
C SER A 119 -20.62 -5.44 19.04
N LEU A 120 -19.49 -6.16 19.15
CA LEU A 120 -19.47 -7.52 19.69
C LEU A 120 -19.84 -7.55 21.18
N TYR A 121 -19.38 -6.58 21.97
CA TYR A 121 -19.76 -6.46 23.38
C TYR A 121 -21.26 -6.29 23.56
N MET A 122 -21.85 -5.36 22.81
CA MET A 122 -23.29 -5.13 22.85
C MET A 122 -24.09 -6.39 22.50
N ARG A 123 -23.70 -7.09 21.42
CA ARG A 123 -24.41 -8.27 20.91
C ARG A 123 -24.26 -9.51 21.80
N CYS A 124 -23.07 -9.71 22.37
CA CYS A 124 -22.73 -10.95 23.08
C CYS A 124 -22.86 -10.85 24.59
N ILE A 125 -22.69 -9.65 25.17
CA ILE A 125 -22.63 -9.46 26.63
C ILE A 125 -23.82 -8.66 27.14
N GLU A 126 -24.17 -7.54 26.50
CA GLU A 126 -25.26 -6.68 27.03
C GLU A 126 -26.66 -7.11 26.60
N HIS A 127 -26.86 -7.50 25.35
CA HIS A 127 -28.18 -7.87 24.82
C HIS A 127 -28.41 -9.38 24.69
N ALA A 128 -27.35 -10.19 24.72
CA ALA A 128 -27.39 -11.65 24.52
C ALA A 128 -28.25 -12.10 23.31
N SER A 129 -28.34 -11.29 22.25
CA SER A 129 -29.12 -11.59 21.03
C SER A 129 -28.41 -12.58 20.09
N GLU A 130 -27.11 -12.71 20.30
CA GLU A 130 -26.10 -13.63 19.79
C GLU A 130 -26.13 -15.12 20.14
N SER A 131 -26.74 -16.07 19.41
CA SER A 131 -26.62 -17.51 19.82
C SER A 131 -25.31 -18.19 19.39
N VAL A 132 -24.62 -17.65 18.38
CA VAL A 132 -23.39 -18.21 17.77
C VAL A 132 -22.43 -17.07 17.41
N ILE A 133 -21.21 -17.11 17.94
CA ILE A 133 -20.16 -16.14 17.60
C ILE A 133 -19.25 -16.76 16.54
N ASN A 134 -19.26 -16.21 15.31
CA ASN A 134 -18.30 -16.59 14.27
C ASN A 134 -16.94 -15.91 14.56
N VAL A 135 -16.03 -16.65 15.19
CA VAL A 135 -14.69 -16.19 15.58
C VAL A 135 -13.79 -15.88 14.36
N SER A 136 -14.19 -16.25 13.15
CA SER A 136 -13.27 -16.38 12.02
C SER A 136 -12.94 -15.12 11.20
N SER A 137 -13.49 -13.91 11.44
CA SER A 137 -13.26 -12.87 10.40
C SER A 137 -13.12 -11.38 10.74
N LEU A 138 -12.95 -10.96 12.00
CA LEU A 138 -12.58 -9.54 12.24
C LEU A 138 -11.47 -9.36 13.28
N ILE A 139 -11.67 -9.72 14.55
CA ILE A 139 -10.66 -9.52 15.61
C ILE A 139 -9.42 -10.41 15.39
N SER A 140 -9.63 -11.66 14.96
CA SER A 140 -8.54 -12.60 14.67
C SER A 140 -7.57 -12.03 13.62
N ASP A 141 -8.08 -11.31 12.61
CA ASP A 141 -7.24 -10.66 11.60
C ASP A 141 -6.32 -9.58 12.19
N TYR A 142 -6.77 -8.85 13.22
CA TYR A 142 -5.90 -7.90 13.92
C TYR A 142 -4.86 -8.64 14.77
N ILE A 143 -5.29 -9.66 15.53
CA ILE A 143 -4.40 -10.47 16.40
C ILE A 143 -3.33 -11.19 15.57
N MET A 144 -3.70 -11.72 14.41
CA MET A 144 -2.81 -12.44 13.51
C MET A 144 -2.00 -11.51 12.59
N GLY A 145 -2.27 -10.19 12.61
CA GLY A 145 -1.53 -9.20 11.79
C GLY A 145 -1.91 -9.19 10.31
N TYR A 146 -3.10 -9.66 9.94
CA TYR A 146 -3.59 -9.65 8.55
C TYR A 146 -4.14 -8.29 8.10
N LYS A 147 -4.34 -7.34 9.02
CA LYS A 147 -4.71 -5.95 8.70
C LYS A 147 -3.46 -5.10 8.49
N GLN A 148 -3.41 -4.39 7.37
CA GLN A 148 -2.27 -3.59 6.91
C GLN A 148 -1.80 -2.50 7.90
N ILE A 149 -2.67 -2.08 8.84
CA ILE A 149 -2.35 -1.10 9.89
C ILE A 149 -1.69 -1.76 11.11
N CYS A 150 -1.95 -3.05 11.35
CA CYS A 150 -1.22 -3.84 12.34
C CYS A 150 0.18 -4.14 11.81
N GLY A 151 1.15 -3.28 12.13
CA GLY A 151 2.53 -3.42 11.64
C GLY A 151 3.22 -4.74 12.00
N LYS A 152 2.66 -5.51 12.96
CA LYS A 152 3.06 -6.88 13.34
C LYS A 152 1.90 -7.70 13.91
N PRO A 153 1.92 -9.03 13.77
CA PRO A 153 1.07 -9.95 14.53
C PRO A 153 1.24 -9.76 16.04
N TRP A 154 0.16 -9.91 16.81
CA TRP A 154 0.18 -9.68 18.26
C TRP A 154 1.05 -10.70 19.01
N VAL A 155 1.26 -11.89 18.43
CA VAL A 155 2.19 -12.90 18.97
C VAL A 155 3.64 -12.40 18.96
N GLU A 156 4.02 -11.45 18.10
CA GLU A 156 5.39 -10.94 17.99
C GLU A 156 5.68 -9.70 18.84
N VAL A 157 4.67 -9.13 19.49
CA VAL A 157 4.80 -7.87 20.23
C VAL A 157 4.51 -8.05 21.71
N ASP A 158 4.94 -7.08 22.50
CA ASP A 158 4.82 -7.07 23.94
C ASP A 158 3.62 -6.21 24.38
N HIS A 159 3.31 -5.17 23.60
CA HIS A 159 2.17 -4.27 23.82
C HIS A 159 1.34 -4.02 22.56
N VAL A 160 0.05 -3.72 22.74
CA VAL A 160 -0.83 -3.23 21.69
C VAL A 160 -1.38 -1.87 22.10
N LEU A 161 -1.28 -0.89 21.20
CA LEU A 161 -1.78 0.47 21.42
C LEU A 161 -3.16 0.63 20.76
N PHE A 162 -4.10 1.20 21.51
CA PHE A 162 -5.46 1.49 21.09
C PHE A 162 -5.71 2.99 21.24
N LEU A 163 -6.29 3.59 20.21
CA LEU A 163 -6.88 4.92 20.31
C LEU A 163 -8.39 4.73 20.41
N ILE A 164 -8.96 5.16 21.53
CA ILE A 164 -10.38 4.94 21.83
C ILE A 164 -11.06 6.30 21.92
N TYR A 165 -12.14 6.47 21.18
CA TYR A 165 -12.99 7.64 21.32
C TYR A 165 -14.04 7.39 22.40
N ILE A 166 -14.16 8.35 23.31
CA ILE A 166 -15.15 8.36 24.39
C ILE A 166 -15.90 9.70 24.35
N GLU A 167 -17.18 9.66 24.68
CA GLU A 167 -18.02 10.85 24.79
C GLU A 167 -18.44 10.98 26.24
N LEU A 168 -18.00 12.05 26.90
CA LEU A 168 -18.27 12.32 28.32
C LEU A 168 -18.79 13.74 28.44
N ASP A 169 -19.91 13.92 29.12
CA ASP A 169 -20.58 15.23 29.33
C ASP A 169 -20.77 16.04 28.03
N GLU A 170 -21.25 15.39 26.96
CA GLU A 170 -21.45 15.99 25.62
C GLU A 170 -20.16 16.48 24.94
N VAL A 171 -19.00 16.10 25.47
CA VAL A 171 -17.68 16.39 24.88
C VAL A 171 -16.98 15.09 24.51
N GLY A 172 -16.83 14.87 23.21
CA GLY A 172 -16.05 13.78 22.67
C GLY A 172 -14.54 13.98 22.80
N ARG A 173 -13.82 12.97 23.29
CA ARG A 173 -12.35 12.98 23.40
C ARG A 173 -11.73 11.61 23.08
N TRP A 174 -10.48 11.63 22.65
CA TRP A 174 -9.68 10.43 22.43
C TRP A 174 -8.81 10.12 23.64
N ILE A 175 -8.76 8.86 24.04
CA ILE A 175 -7.85 8.33 25.06
C ILE A 175 -6.90 7.32 24.42
N LEU A 176 -5.68 7.23 24.97
CA LEU A 176 -4.71 6.22 24.58
C LEU A 176 -4.80 5.06 25.57
N SER A 177 -5.00 3.85 25.07
CA SER A 177 -4.96 2.64 25.88
C SER A 177 -3.87 1.69 25.40
N ILE A 178 -3.27 0.96 26.33
CA ILE A 178 -2.14 0.05 26.06
C ILE A 178 -2.46 -1.29 26.72
N LEU A 179 -2.63 -2.32 25.90
CA LEU A 179 -2.67 -3.69 26.38
C LEU A 179 -1.24 -4.20 26.53
N SER A 180 -0.90 -4.61 27.75
CA SER A 180 0.35 -5.32 28.03
C SER A 180 0.07 -6.81 28.15
N PHE A 181 0.68 -7.62 27.28
CA PHE A 181 0.53 -9.07 27.37
C PHE A 181 1.30 -9.64 28.57
N PHE A 182 2.40 -9.01 28.97
CA PHE A 182 3.22 -9.43 30.13
C PHE A 182 2.54 -9.13 31.47
N ASP A 183 1.99 -7.93 31.60
CA ASP A 183 1.35 -7.52 32.86
C ASP A 183 -0.07 -8.05 32.95
N ARG A 184 -0.67 -8.40 31.80
CA ARG A 184 -2.09 -8.70 31.68
C ARG A 184 -2.93 -7.52 32.21
N LEU A 185 -2.51 -6.31 31.85
CA LEU A 185 -3.14 -5.06 32.23
C LEU A 185 -3.53 -4.27 30.98
N PHE A 186 -4.65 -3.57 31.09
CA PHE A 186 -5.08 -2.57 30.14
C PHE A 186 -4.81 -1.19 30.75
N TYR A 187 -3.69 -0.58 30.37
CA TYR A 187 -3.34 0.76 30.83
C TYR A 187 -4.10 1.81 30.03
N VAL A 188 -4.71 2.77 30.72
CA VAL A 188 -5.53 3.82 30.10
C VAL A 188 -4.95 5.16 30.47
N TYR A 189 -4.51 5.92 29.48
CA TYR A 189 -3.95 7.25 29.63
C TYR A 189 -5.04 8.28 29.33
N ASN A 190 -5.56 8.89 30.40
CA ASN A 190 -6.54 9.96 30.30
C ASN A 190 -5.83 11.31 30.42
N SER A 191 -5.78 12.07 29.31
CA SER A 191 -5.10 13.36 29.21
C SER A 191 -5.78 14.49 29.99
N ARG A 192 -7.06 14.33 30.38
CA ARG A 192 -7.81 15.30 31.18
C ARG A 192 -8.43 14.57 32.36
N TRP A 193 -7.60 14.34 33.37
CA TRP A 193 -7.99 13.66 34.60
C TRP A 193 -8.88 14.56 35.48
N SER A 194 -10.00 14.00 35.92
CA SER A 194 -10.91 14.57 36.93
C SER A 194 -11.34 13.42 37.84
N VAL A 195 -11.49 13.69 39.14
CA VAL A 195 -11.85 12.67 40.16
C VAL A 195 -13.20 12.00 39.84
N ASN A 196 -14.07 12.67 39.09
CA ASN A 196 -15.39 12.15 38.70
C ASN A 196 -15.39 11.38 37.36
N ASP A 197 -14.32 11.48 36.55
CA ASP A 197 -14.29 10.97 35.17
C ASP A 197 -13.83 9.51 35.08
N ASP A 198 -13.01 9.06 36.04
CA ASP A 198 -12.31 7.78 35.97
C ASP A 198 -13.26 6.58 35.90
N SER A 199 -14.41 6.67 36.57
CA SER A 199 -15.45 5.62 36.53
C SER A 199 -16.07 5.50 35.13
N GLU A 200 -16.35 6.62 34.47
CA GLU A 200 -16.95 6.63 33.13
C GLU A 200 -15.94 6.26 32.04
N VAL A 201 -14.67 6.68 32.18
CA VAL A 201 -13.57 6.23 31.32
C VAL A 201 -13.37 4.72 31.45
N ALA A 202 -13.38 4.18 32.68
CA ALA A 202 -13.26 2.74 32.92
C ALA A 202 -14.43 1.96 32.31
N LYS A 203 -15.68 2.45 32.44
CA LYS A 203 -16.85 1.86 31.77
C LYS A 203 -16.68 1.85 30.25
N SER A 204 -16.19 2.94 29.67
CA SER A 204 -16.03 3.10 28.22
C SER A 204 -15.01 2.14 27.59
N VAL A 205 -14.03 1.67 28.37
CA VAL A 205 -13.00 0.72 27.90
C VAL A 205 -13.21 -0.71 28.41
N LYS A 206 -14.23 -0.94 29.23
CA LYS A 206 -14.54 -2.24 29.83
C LYS A 206 -14.75 -3.33 28.78
N CYS A 207 -15.37 -2.99 27.65
CA CYS A 207 -15.60 -3.94 26.55
C CYS A 207 -14.33 -4.62 26.04
N TYR A 208 -13.20 -3.90 26.03
CA TYR A 208 -11.90 -4.45 25.64
C TYR A 208 -11.35 -5.44 26.66
N SER A 209 -11.47 -5.09 27.95
CA SER A 209 -11.00 -5.93 29.06
C SER A 209 -11.73 -7.27 29.09
N ASP A 210 -13.05 -7.26 28.86
CA ASP A 210 -13.89 -8.45 28.92
C ASP A 210 -13.72 -9.33 27.67
N ILE A 211 -13.64 -8.74 26.47
CA ILE A 211 -13.65 -9.49 25.20
C ILE A 211 -12.28 -10.03 24.81
N LEU A 212 -11.22 -9.21 24.88
CA LEU A 212 -9.93 -9.57 24.30
C LEU A 212 -9.32 -10.86 24.89
N PRO A 213 -9.37 -11.15 26.20
CA PRO A 213 -8.82 -12.39 26.76
C PRO A 213 -9.41 -13.65 26.13
N ILE A 214 -10.72 -13.62 25.80
CA ILE A 214 -11.43 -14.75 25.19
C ILE A 214 -10.87 -15.03 23.81
N PHE A 215 -10.73 -13.99 22.97
CA PHE A 215 -10.15 -14.13 21.64
C PHE A 215 -8.67 -14.55 21.70
N LEU A 216 -7.90 -14.03 22.65
CA LEU A 216 -6.49 -14.40 22.82
C LEU A 216 -6.31 -15.85 23.28
N ASP A 217 -7.23 -16.39 24.07
CA ASP A 217 -7.23 -17.81 24.44
C ASP A 217 -7.66 -18.70 23.27
N LEU A 218 -8.69 -18.29 22.53
CA LEU A 218 -9.17 -19.00 21.32
C LEU A 218 -8.09 -19.15 20.26
N VAL A 219 -7.33 -18.07 19.98
CA VAL A 219 -6.20 -18.12 19.02
C VAL A 219 -4.93 -18.76 19.61
N GLY A 220 -4.98 -19.16 20.88
CA GLY A 220 -3.89 -19.80 21.60
C GLY A 220 -2.67 -18.90 21.82
N LEU A 221 -2.84 -17.57 21.93
CA LEU A 221 -1.73 -16.62 22.02
C LEU A 221 -0.77 -16.95 23.18
N TYR A 222 -1.33 -17.18 24.37
CA TYR A 222 -0.53 -17.53 25.57
C TYR A 222 -0.02 -18.98 25.59
N LYS A 223 -0.50 -19.85 24.69
CA LYS A 223 0.13 -21.15 24.43
C LYS A 223 1.40 -20.97 23.60
N LYS A 224 1.36 -20.06 22.61
CA LYS A 224 2.49 -19.71 21.73
C LYS A 224 3.54 -18.84 22.42
N ARG A 225 3.13 -17.98 23.37
CA ARG A 225 4.00 -17.08 24.14
C ARG A 225 4.22 -17.58 25.57
N CYS A 226 4.87 -18.73 25.69
CA CYS A 226 5.20 -19.34 26.99
C CYS A 226 6.18 -18.49 27.82
N ASP A 227 6.94 -17.60 27.16
CA ASP A 227 7.83 -16.60 27.77
C ASP A 227 7.09 -15.63 28.71
N ILE A 228 5.82 -15.36 28.44
CA ILE A 228 5.00 -14.44 29.24
C ILE A 228 4.72 -15.01 30.63
N LYS A 229 4.33 -16.29 30.70
CA LYS A 229 3.99 -16.97 31.97
C LYS A 229 5.19 -17.09 32.92
N GLN A 230 6.40 -17.10 32.37
CA GLN A 230 7.64 -17.21 33.15
C GLN A 230 8.01 -15.90 33.86
N LYS A 231 7.62 -14.74 33.31
CA LYS A 231 8.03 -13.42 33.83
C LYS A 231 7.11 -12.84 34.89
N ASN A 232 5.84 -13.23 34.91
CA ASN A 232 4.86 -12.72 35.88
C ASN A 232 4.15 -13.88 36.60
N TRP A 233 4.64 -14.23 37.79
CA TRP A 233 4.13 -15.36 38.57
C TRP A 233 2.70 -15.16 39.09
N GLN A 234 2.23 -13.91 39.21
CA GLN A 234 0.85 -13.59 39.60
C GLN A 234 -0.14 -14.00 38.50
N TYR A 235 0.31 -13.98 37.23
CA TYR A 235 -0.48 -14.45 36.08
C TYR A 235 -0.62 -15.97 36.03
N ALA A 236 0.35 -16.74 36.54
CA ALA A 236 0.34 -18.21 36.48
C ALA A 236 -0.87 -18.86 37.18
N LYS A 237 -1.57 -18.13 38.05
CA LYS A 237 -2.75 -18.61 38.80
C LYS A 237 -4.10 -18.23 38.19
N LYS A 238 -4.15 -17.31 37.21
CA LYS A 238 -5.39 -16.85 36.55
C LYS A 238 -5.63 -17.64 35.24
N LYS A 239 -6.88 -17.95 34.88
CA LYS A 239 -7.20 -18.54 33.56
C LYS A 239 -6.96 -17.52 32.45
N ASN A 240 -6.45 -17.92 31.29
CA ASN A 240 -6.16 -17.02 30.16
C ASN A 240 -7.38 -16.22 29.66
N SER A 241 -8.60 -16.72 29.87
CA SER A 241 -9.86 -16.08 29.45
C SER A 241 -10.42 -15.07 30.45
N GLU A 242 -9.86 -14.96 31.66
CA GLU A 242 -10.30 -13.93 32.64
C GLU A 242 -10.09 -12.49 32.12
N PRO A 243 -10.96 -11.53 32.49
CA PRO A 243 -10.81 -10.12 32.10
C PRO A 243 -9.46 -9.50 32.47
N PHE A 244 -9.00 -8.54 31.65
CA PHE A 244 -7.82 -7.74 31.96
C PHE A 244 -8.12 -6.75 33.09
N ASP A 245 -7.23 -6.61 34.08
CA ASP A 245 -7.38 -5.52 35.06
C ASP A 245 -7.12 -4.18 34.35
N ILE A 246 -7.98 -3.18 34.58
CA ILE A 246 -7.86 -1.84 33.98
C ILE A 246 -7.11 -0.94 34.95
N VAL A 247 -6.06 -0.29 34.44
CA VAL A 247 -5.24 0.65 35.22
C VAL A 247 -5.30 2.01 34.57
N ILE A 248 -5.95 2.97 35.21
CA ILE A 248 -5.94 4.35 34.78
C ILE A 248 -4.62 4.98 35.23
N VAL A 249 -3.83 5.42 34.26
CA VAL A 249 -2.56 6.09 34.52
C VAL A 249 -2.83 7.59 34.59
N LYS A 250 -2.55 8.17 35.75
CA LYS A 250 -2.63 9.62 35.97
C LYS A 250 -1.49 10.29 35.19
N GLY A 251 -1.84 11.18 34.26
CA GLY A 251 -0.88 11.89 33.43
C GLY A 251 -0.33 11.05 32.26
N LEU A 252 0.39 11.72 31.34
CA LEU A 252 1.22 11.01 30.37
C LEU A 252 2.48 10.46 31.07
N PRO A 253 3.07 9.35 30.59
CA PRO A 253 4.34 8.82 31.07
C PRO A 253 5.41 9.91 31.14
N GLY A 254 5.81 10.26 32.37
CA GLY A 254 6.74 11.35 32.66
C GLY A 254 6.40 12.14 33.94
N GLU A 255 5.14 12.20 34.36
CA GLU A 255 4.75 13.02 35.54
C GLU A 255 5.13 12.41 36.90
N ARG A 256 5.40 11.09 36.97
CA ARG A 256 5.58 10.35 38.24
C ARG A 256 6.80 10.78 39.06
N LEU A 257 7.93 11.13 38.42
CA LEU A 257 9.17 11.47 39.14
C LEU A 257 9.10 12.83 39.85
N ARG A 258 8.28 13.77 39.36
CA ARG A 258 8.07 15.07 40.00
C ARG A 258 6.93 15.05 41.00
N PHE A 259 5.88 14.26 40.79
CA PHE A 259 4.76 14.17 41.74
C PHE A 259 5.18 13.58 43.09
N LYS A 260 6.03 12.55 43.06
CA LYS A 260 6.60 11.99 44.29
C LYS A 260 7.50 13.00 45.01
N LEU A 261 8.31 13.74 44.25
CA LEU A 261 9.14 14.82 44.80
C LEU A 261 8.30 15.97 45.37
N TYR A 262 7.18 16.31 44.73
CA TYR A 262 6.28 17.38 45.15
C TYR A 262 5.42 16.99 46.35
N GLU A 263 4.96 15.73 46.44
CA GLU A 263 4.32 15.20 47.65
C GLU A 263 5.32 15.04 48.79
N ASP A 264 6.52 14.51 48.54
CA ASP A 264 7.55 14.41 49.57
C ASP A 264 7.97 15.81 50.08
N LEU A 265 8.05 16.81 49.20
CA LEU A 265 8.27 18.22 49.56
C LEU A 265 7.08 18.82 50.30
N ARG A 266 5.85 18.56 49.86
CA ARG A 266 4.63 19.05 50.51
C ARG A 266 4.44 18.44 51.89
N ILE A 267 4.69 17.13 52.05
CA ILE A 267 4.67 16.41 53.33
C ILE A 267 5.79 16.91 54.24
N ALA A 268 6.97 17.24 53.71
CA ALA A 268 8.07 17.83 54.49
C ALA A 268 7.80 19.29 54.91
N VAL A 269 7.05 20.05 54.12
CA VAL A 269 6.62 21.43 54.41
C VAL A 269 5.45 21.44 55.40
N ASP A 270 4.44 20.59 55.19
CA ASP A 270 3.26 20.45 56.05
C ASP A 270 3.63 19.88 57.44
N ASN A 271 4.67 19.05 57.54
CA ASN A 271 5.20 18.53 58.82
C ASN A 271 6.29 19.42 59.46
N GLY A 272 6.61 20.58 58.86
CA GLY A 272 7.54 21.57 59.43
C GLY A 272 9.00 21.12 59.55
N THR A 273 9.42 20.05 58.86
CA THR A 273 10.76 19.45 58.99
C THR A 273 11.79 20.03 58.01
N ALA A 274 11.39 20.80 57.01
CA ALA A 274 12.33 21.43 56.07
C ALA A 274 12.74 22.87 56.49
N ARG A 275 13.77 22.99 57.34
CA ARG A 275 14.55 24.24 57.50
C ARG A 275 15.95 24.02 56.92
N GLY A 276 16.16 24.42 55.67
CA GLY A 276 17.49 24.48 55.07
C GLY A 276 17.49 24.41 53.55
N THR A 277 18.15 25.39 52.92
CA THR A 277 18.47 25.42 51.49
C THR A 277 19.38 24.26 51.11
N HIS A 278 18.91 23.36 50.24
CA HIS A 278 19.76 22.44 49.50
C HIS A 278 19.54 22.62 48.00
N SER A 279 20.56 23.19 47.35
CA SER A 279 20.74 23.18 45.91
C SER A 279 21.03 21.75 45.46
N ILE A 280 20.20 21.20 44.57
CA ILE A 280 20.52 19.97 43.85
C ILE A 280 20.83 20.37 42.41
N VAL A 281 22.10 20.17 42.03
CA VAL A 281 22.64 20.41 40.70
C VAL A 281 22.27 19.23 39.79
N LEU A 282 21.63 19.54 38.66
CA LEU A 282 21.66 18.74 37.43
C LEU A 282 22.07 19.70 36.31
N GLY A 283 23.34 19.65 35.89
CA GLY A 283 23.88 20.42 34.76
C GLY A 283 23.31 19.92 33.42
N ASP A 284 23.46 20.63 32.30
CA ASP A 284 24.12 21.91 32.02
C ASP A 284 23.22 22.71 31.07
N ASP A 285 22.73 23.87 31.52
CA ASP A 285 22.71 25.13 30.75
C ASP A 285 22.04 26.21 31.59
N ILE A 286 22.81 27.27 31.85
CA ILE A 286 22.44 28.45 32.62
C ILE A 286 21.63 29.37 31.71
N ILE A 287 20.38 29.66 32.05
CA ILE A 287 19.70 30.88 31.58
C ILE A 287 19.44 31.75 32.80
N GLU A 288 20.20 32.84 32.88
CA GLU A 288 20.00 33.93 33.83
C GLU A 288 18.60 34.53 33.66
N GLU A 289 17.84 34.50 34.75
CA GLU A 289 16.54 35.14 34.89
C GLU A 289 16.77 36.64 35.16
N ASN A 290 16.76 37.48 34.13
CA ASN A 290 16.53 38.92 34.34
C ASN A 290 15.03 39.15 34.53
N ARG A 291 14.62 39.19 35.80
CA ARG A 291 13.31 39.65 36.23
C ARG A 291 13.19 41.15 35.97
N GLU A 292 12.41 41.54 34.97
CA GLU A 292 11.53 42.71 35.04
C GLU A 292 10.54 42.72 33.85
N ASN A 293 9.25 42.80 34.19
CA ASN A 293 8.07 43.10 33.35
C ASN A 293 7.28 41.97 32.65
N GLY A 294 6.08 41.71 33.19
CA GLY A 294 4.84 41.55 32.41
C GLY A 294 4.39 40.14 32.04
N SER A 295 3.29 39.65 32.65
CA SER A 295 2.61 38.41 32.26
C SER A 295 1.83 38.57 30.95
N LEU A 296 1.85 37.51 30.13
CA LEU A 296 1.33 37.40 28.76
C LEU A 296 -0.20 37.19 28.71
N LEU A 297 -0.99 38.06 29.36
CA LEU A 297 -2.45 37.90 29.50
C LEU A 297 -3.33 39.10 29.05
N ASP A 298 -2.77 40.17 28.47
CA ASP A 298 -3.50 41.43 28.27
C ASP A 298 -3.95 41.79 26.84
N TYR A 299 -4.02 40.86 25.87
CA TYR A 299 -4.29 41.22 24.45
C TYR A 299 -5.66 40.87 23.87
N PHE A 300 -6.64 40.39 24.66
CA PHE A 300 -7.96 40.04 24.13
C PHE A 300 -9.11 40.44 25.08
N THR A 301 -10.17 41.04 24.53
CA THR A 301 -11.42 41.31 25.28
C THR A 301 -12.56 40.47 24.72
N TYR A 302 -13.36 39.90 25.62
CA TYR A 302 -14.47 39.01 25.31
C TYR A 302 -15.73 39.81 24.96
N ASP A 303 -16.33 39.56 23.79
CA ASP A 303 -17.64 40.12 23.41
C ASP A 303 -18.75 39.07 23.65
N PRO A 304 -19.64 39.30 24.64
CA PRO A 304 -20.70 38.36 24.99
C PRO A 304 -21.85 38.28 23.95
N SER A 305 -21.90 39.18 22.97
CA SER A 305 -22.98 39.21 21.97
C SER A 305 -22.71 38.34 20.74
N SER A 306 -21.43 38.03 20.47
CA SER A 306 -20.99 37.15 19.38
C SER A 306 -20.26 35.89 19.85
N ASP A 307 -20.08 35.74 21.16
CA ASP A 307 -19.35 34.65 21.81
C ASP A 307 -17.93 34.44 21.24
N ALA A 308 -17.19 35.54 21.10
CA ALA A 308 -15.82 35.55 20.57
C ALA A 308 -14.93 36.59 21.28
N PHE A 309 -13.62 36.34 21.32
CA PHE A 309 -12.61 37.29 21.77
C PHE A 309 -12.13 38.14 20.59
N ILE A 310 -12.20 39.46 20.73
CA ILE A 310 -11.81 40.41 19.67
C ILE A 310 -10.55 41.18 20.15
N PRO A 311 -9.55 41.39 19.28
CA PRO A 311 -8.39 42.23 19.60
C PRO A 311 -8.78 43.71 19.71
N SER A 312 -8.26 44.41 20.71
CA SER A 312 -8.53 45.85 20.93
C SER A 312 -7.81 46.72 19.89
N SER A 313 -8.58 47.53 19.16
CA SER A 313 -8.05 48.43 18.11
C SER A 313 -7.85 49.87 18.63
N THR A 314 -6.61 50.37 18.62
CA THR A 314 -6.18 51.79 18.53
C THR A 314 -4.64 51.78 18.43
N GLN A 315 -3.88 52.54 17.65
CA GLN A 315 -4.07 53.61 16.66
C GLN A 315 -2.69 53.77 15.95
N ASP A 316 -2.70 53.98 14.63
CA ASP A 316 -1.62 54.61 13.84
C ASP A 316 -1.36 56.07 14.34
N PRO A 317 -0.20 56.75 14.10
CA PRO A 317 0.31 57.03 12.74
C PRO A 317 1.84 57.29 12.58
N PHE A 318 2.34 57.29 11.33
CA PHE A 318 3.16 58.34 10.67
C PHE A 318 3.89 57.82 9.39
N PRO A 319 4.32 58.69 8.45
CA PRO A 319 4.05 58.55 7.02
C PRO A 319 5.35 58.72 6.17
N PRO A 320 5.33 59.33 4.96
CA PRO A 320 5.67 58.68 3.69
C PRO A 320 7.05 59.09 3.13
N LEU A 321 7.56 58.36 2.13
CA LEU A 321 8.58 58.75 1.11
C LEU A 321 8.78 57.50 0.23
N SER A 322 8.89 57.48 -1.10
CA SER A 322 8.68 58.41 -2.22
C SER A 322 8.88 57.57 -3.51
N HIS A 323 8.19 57.93 -4.60
CA HIS A 323 8.44 57.50 -5.98
C HIS A 323 9.94 57.58 -6.35
N GLU A 324 10.54 56.84 -7.29
CA GLU A 324 10.20 56.68 -8.70
C GLU A 324 11.30 55.80 -9.36
N ASN A 325 10.95 54.85 -10.23
CA ASN A 325 11.50 54.69 -11.59
C ASN A 325 11.27 53.29 -12.18
N SER A 326 10.44 53.32 -13.22
CA SER A 326 10.29 52.36 -14.31
C SER A 326 11.62 52.01 -15.00
N PHE A 327 11.76 50.76 -15.45
CA PHE A 327 12.18 50.44 -16.84
C PHE A 327 11.83 48.98 -17.16
N MET A 328 10.94 48.78 -18.15
CA MET A 328 10.73 47.51 -18.86
C MET A 328 11.98 47.13 -19.67
N PRO A 329 12.09 45.84 -20.04
CA PRO A 329 12.14 45.56 -21.48
C PRO A 329 11.18 44.44 -21.92
N THR A 330 10.30 44.84 -22.84
CA THR A 330 9.98 44.17 -24.11
C THR A 330 9.73 42.65 -24.14
N SER A 331 8.46 42.35 -24.40
CA SER A 331 7.93 41.12 -24.96
C SER A 331 8.68 40.61 -26.19
N THR A 332 9.15 39.37 -26.12
CA THR A 332 9.31 38.49 -27.28
C THR A 332 8.27 37.39 -27.17
N GLN A 333 7.32 37.41 -28.10
CA GLN A 333 6.27 36.41 -28.27
C GLN A 333 6.90 35.02 -28.45
N GLN A 334 6.65 34.10 -27.51
CA GLN A 334 6.79 32.67 -27.72
C GLN A 334 5.46 32.12 -28.25
N PRO A 335 5.47 31.27 -29.28
CA PRO A 335 4.25 30.69 -29.83
C PRO A 335 3.66 29.69 -28.83
N CYS A 336 2.37 29.87 -28.53
CA CYS A 336 1.56 28.88 -27.83
C CYS A 336 1.58 27.56 -28.62
N LEU A 337 2.16 26.51 -28.02
CA LEU A 337 1.95 25.14 -28.49
C LEU A 337 0.54 24.71 -28.05
N GLU A 338 -0.31 24.45 -29.04
CA GLU A 338 -1.71 24.05 -28.86
C GLU A 338 -1.84 22.73 -28.07
N PRO A 339 -2.93 22.56 -27.30
CA PRO A 339 -3.29 21.25 -26.72
C PRO A 339 -3.64 20.23 -27.81
N CYS A 340 -3.33 18.96 -27.55
CA CYS A 340 -3.63 17.80 -28.42
C CYS A 340 -4.97 17.93 -29.19
N PRO A 341 -4.99 17.83 -30.53
CA PRO A 341 -6.22 17.91 -31.30
C PRO A 341 -7.03 16.61 -31.18
N PRO A 342 -8.37 16.66 -31.26
CA PRO A 342 -9.21 15.47 -31.35
C PRO A 342 -8.99 14.76 -32.72
N PRO A 343 -9.19 13.44 -32.81
CA PRO A 343 -8.74 12.66 -33.96
C PRO A 343 -9.55 12.97 -35.23
N ARG A 344 -8.87 13.42 -36.29
CA ARG A 344 -9.36 13.39 -37.68
C ARG A 344 -8.87 12.12 -38.41
N LYS A 345 -9.68 11.70 -39.38
CA LYS A 345 -9.67 10.41 -40.11
C LYS A 345 -8.31 10.06 -40.74
N ARG A 346 -8.01 8.73 -40.70
CA ARG A 346 -6.78 8.07 -41.19
C ARG A 346 -6.58 8.19 -42.70
N ASP A 347 -5.31 8.32 -43.09
CA ASP A 347 -4.73 7.71 -44.29
C ASP A 347 -3.77 6.60 -43.86
N SER A 348 -3.86 5.44 -44.52
CA SER A 348 -3.24 4.18 -44.12
C SER A 348 -2.07 3.80 -45.04
N GLN A 349 -0.84 3.78 -44.52
CA GLN A 349 0.22 2.87 -45.00
C GLN A 349 1.18 2.55 -43.83
N THR A 350 1.16 1.31 -43.33
CA THR A 350 2.18 0.76 -42.41
C THR A 350 2.48 -0.69 -42.79
N LYS A 351 3.78 -1.04 -42.81
CA LYS A 351 4.30 -2.40 -43.07
C LYS A 351 4.15 -3.29 -41.82
N GLU A 352 3.88 -4.58 -42.06
CA GLU A 352 3.40 -5.58 -41.09
C GLU A 352 4.50 -6.30 -40.27
N ILE A 353 4.15 -6.68 -39.04
CA ILE A 353 4.78 -7.69 -38.17
C ILE A 353 3.66 -8.67 -37.76
N PRO A 354 3.87 -9.99 -37.67
CA PRO A 354 2.78 -10.97 -37.72
C PRO A 354 2.00 -11.07 -36.40
N GLY A 355 0.78 -10.54 -36.42
CA GLY A 355 -0.31 -10.78 -35.47
C GLY A 355 -1.57 -10.20 -36.11
N LEU A 356 -2.60 -11.03 -36.34
CA LEU A 356 -3.81 -10.77 -37.16
C LEU A 356 -3.70 -9.59 -38.14
N THR A 357 -3.45 -9.89 -39.42
CA THR A 357 -3.40 -8.88 -40.48
C THR A 357 -4.61 -7.96 -40.41
N SER A 358 -4.43 -6.68 -40.76
CA SER A 358 -5.53 -5.73 -40.89
C SER A 358 -6.61 -6.28 -41.83
N GLU A 359 -6.23 -7.11 -42.80
CA GLU A 359 -7.10 -7.82 -43.73
C GLU A 359 -8.01 -8.87 -43.09
N ASP A 360 -7.53 -9.67 -42.13
CA ASP A 360 -8.36 -10.70 -41.48
C ASP A 360 -9.44 -10.08 -40.59
N ARG A 361 -9.11 -8.97 -39.92
CA ARG A 361 -10.09 -8.13 -39.21
C ARG A 361 -11.10 -7.56 -40.19
N PHE A 362 -10.64 -7.05 -41.33
CA PHE A 362 -11.52 -6.46 -42.36
C PHE A 362 -12.48 -7.49 -42.96
N LYS A 363 -12.02 -8.72 -43.25
CA LYS A 363 -12.88 -9.78 -43.81
C LYS A 363 -13.96 -10.25 -42.84
N VAL A 364 -13.63 -10.41 -41.55
CA VAL A 364 -14.62 -10.74 -40.51
C VAL A 364 -15.57 -9.57 -40.28
N LEU A 365 -15.05 -8.34 -40.21
CA LEU A 365 -15.86 -7.13 -40.08
C LEU A 365 -16.76 -6.89 -41.29
N ASP A 366 -16.32 -7.21 -42.51
CA ASP A 366 -17.10 -7.05 -43.73
C ASP A 366 -18.21 -8.11 -43.83
N LEU A 367 -17.92 -9.37 -43.48
CA LEU A 367 -18.93 -10.43 -43.35
C LEU A 367 -19.98 -10.12 -42.27
N LEU A 368 -19.55 -9.57 -41.13
CA LEU A 368 -20.44 -9.15 -40.05
C LEU A 368 -21.21 -7.87 -40.39
N ASN A 369 -20.58 -6.85 -41.01
CA ASN A 369 -21.24 -5.60 -41.41
C ASN A 369 -22.28 -5.80 -42.50
N THR A 370 -22.00 -6.66 -43.48
CA THR A 370 -22.91 -6.87 -44.62
C THR A 370 -24.22 -7.55 -44.18
N LYS A 371 -24.18 -8.38 -43.13
CA LYS A 371 -25.37 -8.95 -42.49
C LYS A 371 -25.97 -8.06 -41.39
N ALA A 372 -25.15 -7.36 -40.60
CA ALA A 372 -25.62 -6.50 -39.50
C ALA A 372 -26.30 -5.21 -39.96
N LYS A 373 -25.97 -4.67 -41.15
CA LYS A 373 -26.68 -3.53 -41.75
C LYS A 373 -28.19 -3.76 -41.96
N LYS A 374 -28.66 -5.01 -41.95
CA LYS A 374 -30.10 -5.37 -42.03
C LYS A 374 -30.81 -5.44 -40.67
N LEU A 375 -30.09 -5.38 -39.54
CA LEU A 375 -30.65 -5.50 -38.20
C LEU A 375 -30.86 -4.10 -37.57
N LYS A 376 -32.07 -3.84 -37.07
CA LYS A 376 -32.43 -2.55 -36.44
C LYS A 376 -31.57 -2.29 -35.19
N GLN A 377 -30.84 -1.18 -35.21
CA GLN A 377 -30.08 -0.63 -34.07
C GLN A 377 -31.03 -0.09 -33.00
N LYS A 378 -30.71 -0.33 -31.71
CA LYS A 378 -31.36 0.35 -30.57
C LYS A 378 -30.38 1.37 -29.97
N ASN A 379 -30.85 2.60 -29.75
CA ASN A 379 -30.10 3.63 -29.00
C ASN A 379 -30.65 3.74 -27.57
N GLY A 380 -29.78 3.53 -26.59
CA GLY A 380 -29.95 3.91 -25.19
C GLY A 380 -28.80 4.82 -24.75
N LYS A 381 -28.68 5.14 -23.45
CA LYS A 381 -27.59 5.94 -22.85
C LYS A 381 -26.19 5.26 -22.88
N GLY A 382 -25.95 4.33 -23.80
CA GLY A 382 -24.73 3.51 -23.89
C GLY A 382 -24.39 3.18 -25.35
N PRO A 383 -23.42 2.27 -25.59
CA PRO A 383 -22.98 1.96 -26.94
C PRO A 383 -24.07 1.32 -27.80
N LYS A 384 -23.89 1.37 -29.12
CA LYS A 384 -24.83 0.79 -30.09
C LYS A 384 -24.92 -0.71 -29.85
N THR A 385 -26.15 -1.21 -29.84
CA THR A 385 -26.43 -2.63 -29.64
C THR A 385 -27.17 -3.24 -30.82
N TRP A 386 -26.82 -4.48 -31.12
CA TRP A 386 -27.44 -5.32 -32.14
C TRP A 386 -28.09 -6.55 -31.49
N PRO A 387 -29.19 -7.08 -32.06
CA PRO A 387 -29.80 -8.33 -31.57
C PRO A 387 -28.77 -9.47 -31.50
N PHE A 388 -28.74 -10.19 -30.38
CA PHE A 388 -27.84 -11.31 -30.06
C PHE A 388 -26.33 -10.97 -29.95
N LEU A 389 -25.86 -9.95 -30.67
CA LEU A 389 -24.45 -9.51 -30.64
C LEU A 389 -24.16 -8.46 -29.57
N GLY A 390 -25.19 -7.85 -28.97
CA GLY A 390 -25.00 -6.77 -28.02
C GLY A 390 -24.20 -5.64 -28.64
N ALA A 391 -23.22 -5.09 -27.91
CA ALA A 391 -22.30 -4.04 -28.33
C ALA A 391 -20.97 -4.58 -28.91
N ALA A 392 -20.84 -5.89 -29.14
CA ALA A 392 -19.59 -6.49 -29.59
C ALA A 392 -19.05 -5.87 -30.88
N LEU A 393 -19.91 -5.54 -31.84
CA LEU A 393 -19.48 -4.90 -33.10
C LEU A 393 -18.84 -3.53 -32.85
N GLU A 394 -19.45 -2.69 -32.00
CA GLU A 394 -18.87 -1.38 -31.69
C GLU A 394 -17.56 -1.50 -30.91
N GLN A 395 -17.48 -2.44 -29.95
CA GLN A 395 -16.25 -2.71 -29.22
C GLN A 395 -15.12 -3.20 -30.13
N ILE A 396 -15.40 -4.13 -31.06
CA ILE A 396 -14.39 -4.62 -32.02
C ILE A 396 -13.91 -3.48 -32.92
N THR A 397 -14.81 -2.61 -33.40
CA THR A 397 -14.42 -1.47 -34.25
C THR A 397 -13.55 -0.44 -33.55
N ASN A 398 -13.68 -0.33 -32.22
CA ASN A 398 -12.91 0.60 -31.40
C ASN A 398 -11.84 -0.11 -30.56
N TYR A 399 -11.50 -1.37 -30.87
CA TYR A 399 -10.61 -2.17 -30.02
C TYR A 399 -9.29 -1.45 -29.80
N ASP A 400 -8.59 -1.06 -30.86
CA ASP A 400 -7.28 -0.41 -30.76
C ASP A 400 -7.32 0.92 -29.97
N THR A 401 -8.51 1.52 -29.81
CA THR A 401 -8.75 2.75 -29.03
C THR A 401 -9.71 2.53 -27.85
N MET A 402 -9.78 1.30 -27.30
CA MET A 402 -10.81 0.90 -26.32
C MET A 402 -10.83 1.77 -25.06
N HIS A 403 -9.65 2.15 -24.55
CA HIS A 403 -9.54 2.96 -23.34
C HIS A 403 -10.07 4.38 -23.54
N ASP A 404 -9.75 5.01 -24.68
CA ASP A 404 -10.31 6.31 -25.07
C ASP A 404 -11.81 6.22 -25.37
N TRP A 405 -12.25 5.15 -26.02
CA TRP A 405 -13.67 4.91 -26.30
C TRP A 405 -14.50 4.80 -25.01
N ILE A 406 -14.02 4.07 -23.99
CA ILE A 406 -14.68 4.02 -22.69
C ILE A 406 -14.61 5.37 -21.95
N LEU A 407 -13.49 6.08 -22.05
CA LEU A 407 -13.33 7.43 -21.50
C LEU A 407 -14.40 8.39 -22.05
N GLU A 408 -14.70 8.35 -23.34
CA GLU A 408 -15.73 9.20 -23.96
C GLU A 408 -17.13 8.95 -23.37
N TYR A 409 -17.49 7.70 -23.05
CA TYR A 409 -18.75 7.40 -22.38
C TYR A 409 -18.71 7.82 -20.91
N LEU A 410 -17.61 7.52 -20.20
CA LEU A 410 -17.48 7.78 -18.77
C LEU A 410 -17.38 9.29 -18.43
N SER A 411 -16.90 10.10 -19.37
CA SER A 411 -16.91 11.57 -19.23
C SER A 411 -18.32 12.16 -19.26
N LYS A 412 -19.28 11.50 -19.91
CA LYS A 412 -20.68 11.94 -20.03
C LYS A 412 -21.58 11.30 -18.96
N SER A 413 -21.18 10.15 -18.44
CA SER A 413 -21.95 9.31 -17.52
C SER A 413 -21.00 8.63 -16.54
N ARG A 414 -21.33 8.57 -15.25
CA ARG A 414 -20.43 7.96 -14.24
C ARG A 414 -20.26 6.43 -14.38
N ASN A 415 -21.14 5.81 -15.14
CA ASN A 415 -21.12 4.39 -15.50
C ASN A 415 -21.53 4.18 -16.96
N VAL A 416 -21.19 3.03 -17.54
CA VAL A 416 -21.73 2.61 -18.83
C VAL A 416 -21.97 1.10 -18.84
N VAL A 417 -23.20 0.71 -19.19
CA VAL A 417 -23.59 -0.69 -19.33
C VAL A 417 -23.45 -1.11 -20.79
N VAL A 418 -22.71 -2.20 -21.01
CA VAL A 418 -22.33 -2.72 -22.31
C VAL A 418 -22.77 -4.17 -22.43
N PRO A 419 -23.96 -4.43 -22.99
CA PRO A 419 -24.43 -5.79 -23.23
C PRO A 419 -23.51 -6.49 -24.22
N MET A 420 -23.07 -7.71 -23.92
CA MET A 420 -22.23 -8.54 -24.79
C MET A 420 -22.96 -9.86 -25.11
N PRO A 421 -22.50 -10.65 -26.08
CA PRO A 421 -22.99 -12.02 -26.25
C PRO A 421 -22.77 -12.80 -24.94
N PHE A 422 -23.86 -13.33 -24.37
CA PHE A 422 -23.85 -14.19 -23.18
C PHE A 422 -23.41 -13.55 -21.85
N THR A 423 -23.04 -12.27 -21.82
CA THR A 423 -22.64 -11.57 -20.58
C THR A 423 -22.94 -10.07 -20.69
N THR A 424 -22.74 -9.31 -19.61
CA THR A 424 -22.88 -7.85 -19.61
C THR A 424 -21.72 -7.24 -18.85
N TYR A 425 -21.06 -6.25 -19.46
CA TYR A 425 -19.99 -5.48 -18.83
C TYR A 425 -20.55 -4.14 -18.35
N THR A 426 -20.32 -3.82 -17.08
CA THR A 426 -20.65 -2.51 -16.51
C THR A 426 -19.36 -1.80 -16.16
N TYR A 427 -19.01 -0.75 -16.90
CA TYR A 427 -17.83 0.05 -16.60
C TYR A 427 -18.19 1.18 -15.63
N ILE A 428 -17.33 1.40 -14.63
CA ILE A 428 -17.53 2.42 -13.58
C ILE A 428 -16.27 3.27 -13.40
N ALA A 429 -16.46 4.55 -13.04
CA ALA A 429 -15.34 5.46 -12.72
C ALA A 429 -15.61 6.37 -11.49
N ASN A 430 -16.70 6.13 -10.76
CA ASN A 430 -17.04 6.85 -9.54
C ASN A 430 -16.37 6.19 -8.32
N PRO A 431 -15.57 6.92 -7.51
CA PRO A 431 -14.87 6.35 -6.35
C PRO A 431 -15.76 5.63 -5.34
N ALA A 432 -17.01 6.07 -5.16
CA ALA A 432 -17.95 5.43 -4.23
C ALA A 432 -18.34 4.02 -4.69
N ASP A 433 -18.59 3.85 -5.99
CA ASP A 433 -18.92 2.55 -6.58
C ASP A 433 -17.70 1.61 -6.55
N VAL A 434 -16.51 2.16 -6.81
CA VAL A 434 -15.25 1.41 -6.69
C VAL A 434 -15.01 0.95 -5.25
N GLU A 435 -15.25 1.80 -4.25
CA GLU A 435 -15.15 1.42 -2.85
C GLU A 435 -16.17 0.34 -2.47
N HIS A 436 -17.38 0.43 -3.01
CA HIS A 436 -18.40 -0.60 -2.80
C HIS A 436 -17.92 -1.97 -3.31
N VAL A 437 -17.45 -2.01 -4.56
CA VAL A 437 -16.95 -3.22 -5.23
C VAL A 437 -15.71 -3.78 -4.54
N LEU A 438 -14.73 -2.94 -4.19
CA LEU A 438 -13.43 -3.39 -3.68
C LEU A 438 -13.37 -3.57 -2.17
N ARG A 439 -14.30 -2.99 -1.40
CA ARG A 439 -14.27 -3.03 0.07
C ARG A 439 -15.58 -3.43 0.69
N LYS A 440 -16.68 -2.71 0.42
CA LYS A 440 -17.93 -2.86 1.20
C LYS A 440 -18.65 -4.17 0.89
N ASN A 441 -18.70 -4.57 -0.37
CA ASN A 441 -19.33 -5.82 -0.82
C ASN A 441 -18.34 -6.73 -1.55
N PHE A 442 -17.09 -6.78 -1.08
CA PHE A 442 -15.99 -7.50 -1.73
C PHE A 442 -16.30 -8.96 -2.08
N ARG A 443 -17.08 -9.67 -1.25
CA ARG A 443 -17.44 -11.07 -1.46
C ARG A 443 -18.30 -11.29 -2.71
N ASN A 444 -19.14 -10.32 -3.07
CA ASN A 444 -19.99 -10.39 -4.25
C ASN A 444 -19.22 -10.14 -5.57
N TYR A 445 -18.01 -9.58 -5.48
CA TYR A 445 -17.20 -9.15 -6.61
C TYR A 445 -15.86 -9.89 -6.72
N PRO A 446 -15.86 -11.21 -6.94
CA PRO A 446 -14.65 -11.99 -7.20
C PRO A 446 -14.02 -11.61 -8.56
N LYS A 447 -12.90 -12.24 -8.93
CA LYS A 447 -12.48 -12.24 -10.35
C LYS A 447 -13.49 -13.02 -11.19
N GLY A 448 -13.91 -14.19 -10.69
CA GLY A 448 -15.02 -14.97 -11.24
C GLY A 448 -14.64 -15.83 -12.45
N GLU A 449 -15.50 -16.80 -12.78
CA GLU A 449 -15.22 -17.85 -13.78
C GLU A 449 -14.97 -17.31 -15.19
N VAL A 450 -15.66 -16.24 -15.59
CA VAL A 450 -15.49 -15.66 -16.93
C VAL A 450 -14.07 -15.13 -17.10
N TYR A 451 -13.60 -14.31 -16.15
CA TYR A 451 -12.24 -13.79 -16.15
C TYR A 451 -11.20 -14.92 -16.07
N HIS A 452 -11.42 -15.88 -15.15
CA HIS A 452 -10.55 -17.04 -14.99
C HIS A 452 -10.40 -17.79 -16.31
N SER A 453 -11.50 -18.10 -17.00
CA SER A 453 -11.48 -18.84 -18.27
C SER A 453 -10.71 -18.15 -19.40
N TYR A 454 -10.66 -16.82 -19.39
CA TYR A 454 -9.93 -16.05 -20.41
C TYR A 454 -8.43 -16.03 -20.12
N MET A 455 -8.06 -15.94 -18.84
CA MET A 455 -6.68 -15.73 -18.41
C MET A 455 -5.97 -17.02 -17.97
N GLU A 456 -6.69 -18.12 -17.70
CA GLU A 456 -6.16 -19.38 -17.15
C GLU A 456 -4.96 -19.90 -17.90
N VAL A 457 -4.97 -19.84 -19.23
CA VAL A 457 -3.85 -20.35 -20.04
C VAL A 457 -2.54 -19.62 -19.77
N LEU A 458 -2.62 -18.32 -19.44
CA LEU A 458 -1.46 -17.49 -19.14
C LEU A 458 -1.18 -17.48 -17.63
N LEU A 459 -2.16 -17.11 -16.81
CA LEU A 459 -1.99 -16.88 -15.37
C LEU A 459 -2.17 -18.12 -14.50
N GLY A 460 -2.72 -19.20 -15.05
CA GLY A 460 -3.08 -20.42 -14.32
C GLY A 460 -3.91 -20.13 -13.08
N ASP A 461 -3.61 -20.83 -11.99
CA ASP A 461 -4.23 -20.63 -10.68
C ASP A 461 -3.41 -19.69 -9.78
N GLY A 462 -2.74 -18.70 -10.39
CA GLY A 462 -1.96 -17.69 -9.68
C GLY A 462 -2.79 -16.54 -9.10
N ILE A 463 -2.14 -15.74 -8.26
CA ILE A 463 -2.77 -14.75 -7.35
C ILE A 463 -3.68 -13.73 -8.04
N PHE A 464 -3.47 -13.46 -9.32
CA PHE A 464 -4.31 -12.53 -10.10
C PHE A 464 -5.58 -13.16 -10.67
N ASN A 465 -5.62 -14.49 -10.77
CA ASN A 465 -6.68 -15.23 -11.44
C ASN A 465 -7.60 -16.00 -10.47
N VAL A 466 -7.10 -16.36 -9.28
CA VAL A 466 -7.87 -17.13 -8.29
C VAL A 466 -8.62 -16.25 -7.28
N ASP A 467 -9.64 -16.85 -6.68
CA ASP A 467 -10.50 -16.31 -5.62
C ASP A 467 -10.46 -17.21 -4.36
N GLY A 468 -11.23 -16.84 -3.33
CA GLY A 468 -11.46 -17.68 -2.16
C GLY A 468 -10.20 -18.00 -1.34
N GLU A 469 -10.13 -19.22 -0.81
CA GLU A 469 -9.07 -19.66 0.09
C GLU A 469 -7.71 -19.76 -0.58
N LEU A 470 -7.66 -20.25 -1.83
CA LEU A 470 -6.41 -20.36 -2.58
C LEU A 470 -5.76 -18.98 -2.76
N TRP A 471 -6.56 -17.97 -3.13
CA TRP A 471 -6.10 -16.58 -3.18
C TRP A 471 -5.60 -16.09 -1.82
N ARG A 472 -6.36 -16.33 -0.73
CA ARG A 472 -5.96 -15.92 0.63
C ARG A 472 -4.63 -16.55 1.04
N LYS A 473 -4.44 -17.85 0.77
CA LYS A 473 -3.20 -18.59 1.06
C LYS A 473 -2.01 -17.99 0.31
N GLN A 474 -2.11 -17.87 -1.02
CA GLN A 474 -1.04 -17.28 -1.84
C GLN A 474 -0.73 -15.84 -1.41
N ARG A 475 -1.78 -15.04 -1.15
CA ARG A 475 -1.61 -13.65 -0.74
C ARG A 475 -0.95 -13.51 0.63
N LYS A 476 -1.34 -14.34 1.60
CA LYS A 476 -0.72 -14.38 2.94
C LYS A 476 0.76 -14.72 2.85
N THR A 477 1.09 -15.78 2.11
CA THR A 477 2.50 -16.18 1.88
C THR A 477 3.29 -15.05 1.24
N ALA A 478 2.76 -14.43 0.19
CA ALA A 478 3.43 -13.35 -0.50
C ALA A 478 3.58 -12.09 0.40
N SER A 479 2.52 -11.70 1.13
CA SER A 479 2.55 -10.49 1.96
C SER A 479 3.60 -10.54 3.06
N PHE A 480 3.87 -11.72 3.63
CA PHE A 480 4.92 -11.87 4.65
C PHE A 480 6.31 -11.62 4.05
N GLU A 481 6.51 -11.80 2.73
CA GLU A 481 7.83 -11.60 2.09
C GLU A 481 8.00 -10.12 1.76
N PHE A 482 6.97 -9.50 1.16
CA PHE A 482 6.96 -8.07 0.86
C PHE A 482 7.05 -7.18 2.11
N ALA A 483 6.63 -7.67 3.27
CA ALA A 483 6.80 -6.98 4.55
C ALA A 483 8.22 -7.13 5.15
N SER A 484 9.06 -8.01 4.60
CA SER A 484 10.37 -8.31 5.19
C SER A 484 11.39 -7.21 4.89
N LYS A 485 12.17 -6.83 5.92
CA LYS A 485 13.32 -5.93 5.76
C LYS A 485 14.37 -6.51 4.82
N ASN A 486 14.55 -7.84 4.84
CA ASN A 486 15.52 -8.53 3.99
C ASN A 486 15.21 -8.35 2.51
N LEU A 487 13.95 -8.58 2.09
CA LEU A 487 13.55 -8.42 0.69
C LEU A 487 13.70 -6.95 0.26
N ARG A 488 13.33 -6.00 1.10
CA ARG A 488 13.45 -4.57 0.82
C ARG A 488 14.92 -4.15 0.63
N ASP A 489 15.79 -4.53 1.57
CA ASP A 489 17.21 -4.17 1.52
C ASP A 489 17.89 -4.85 0.31
N PHE A 490 17.55 -6.12 0.03
CA PHE A 490 18.03 -6.82 -1.17
C PHE A 490 17.52 -6.19 -2.47
N SER A 491 16.23 -5.85 -2.54
CA SER A 491 15.64 -5.16 -3.70
C SER A 491 16.33 -3.82 -3.96
N THR A 492 16.66 -3.07 -2.91
CA THR A 492 17.36 -1.78 -3.04
C THR A 492 18.71 -1.95 -3.73
N VAL A 493 19.49 -2.97 -3.36
CA VAL A 493 20.77 -3.29 -4.00
C VAL A 493 20.58 -3.69 -5.45
N VAL A 494 19.67 -4.63 -5.72
CA VAL A 494 19.42 -5.16 -7.07
C VAL A 494 18.91 -4.07 -8.01
N PHE A 495 17.95 -3.26 -7.57
CA PHE A 495 17.41 -2.18 -8.41
C PHE A 495 18.45 -1.11 -8.71
N ARG A 496 19.36 -0.81 -7.77
CA ARG A 496 20.49 0.09 -8.03
C ARG A 496 21.41 -0.51 -9.11
N GLU A 497 21.81 -1.76 -8.94
CA GLU A 497 22.68 -2.48 -9.88
C GLU A 497 22.13 -2.45 -11.31
N TYR A 498 20.85 -2.81 -11.51
CA TYR A 498 20.25 -2.82 -12.84
C TYR A 498 20.00 -1.43 -13.41
N SER A 499 19.78 -0.42 -12.55
CA SER A 499 19.72 0.98 -13.00
C SER A 499 21.09 1.47 -13.49
N LEU A 500 22.19 1.05 -12.85
CA LEU A 500 23.56 1.31 -13.31
C LEU A 500 23.87 0.59 -14.63
N LYS A 501 23.53 -0.69 -14.75
CA LYS A 501 23.67 -1.45 -16.02
C LYS A 501 22.93 -0.78 -17.18
N LEU A 502 21.71 -0.28 -16.93
CA LEU A 502 20.98 0.52 -17.92
C LEU A 502 21.73 1.82 -18.25
N SER A 503 22.20 2.53 -17.22
CA SER A 503 23.00 3.75 -17.38
C SER A 503 24.23 3.54 -18.25
N GLU A 504 24.96 2.44 -18.09
CA GLU A 504 26.14 2.10 -18.91
C GLU A 504 25.77 1.97 -20.41
N ILE A 505 24.66 1.28 -20.71
CA ILE A 505 24.15 1.13 -22.09
C ILE A 505 23.80 2.51 -22.67
N LEU A 506 23.15 3.38 -21.88
CA LEU A 506 22.80 4.74 -22.31
C LEU A 506 24.02 5.64 -22.46
N SER A 507 25.03 5.47 -21.61
CA SER A 507 26.32 6.17 -21.67
C SER A 507 27.02 5.86 -22.99
N GLN A 508 27.04 4.59 -23.41
CA GLN A 508 27.58 4.14 -24.69
C GLN A 508 26.76 4.63 -25.88
N ALA A 509 25.44 4.50 -25.81
CA ALA A 509 24.55 4.96 -26.88
C ALA A 509 24.68 6.47 -27.12
N SER A 510 24.78 7.26 -26.03
CA SER A 510 25.00 8.70 -26.10
C SER A 510 26.35 9.04 -26.74
N HIS A 511 27.43 8.34 -26.37
CA HIS A 511 28.76 8.55 -26.96
C HIS A 511 28.77 8.23 -28.47
N ASN A 512 28.03 7.21 -28.88
CA ASN A 512 27.96 6.75 -30.26
C ASN A 512 26.86 7.43 -31.09
N ASN A 513 26.11 8.38 -30.52
CA ASN A 513 24.91 8.99 -31.12
C ASN A 513 23.91 7.94 -31.66
N GLN A 514 23.70 6.87 -30.89
CA GLN A 514 22.79 5.78 -31.23
C GLN A 514 21.41 6.01 -30.63
N THR A 515 20.38 5.83 -31.45
CA THR A 515 18.99 5.75 -30.99
C THR A 515 18.78 4.48 -30.19
N VAL A 516 18.04 4.60 -29.08
CA VAL A 516 17.65 3.46 -28.23
C VAL A 516 16.13 3.33 -28.16
N ASP A 517 15.63 2.10 -28.02
CA ASP A 517 14.24 1.87 -27.61
C ASP A 517 14.18 1.74 -26.09
N MET A 518 13.79 2.83 -25.42
CA MET A 518 13.73 2.87 -23.96
C MET A 518 12.72 1.88 -23.38
N GLN A 519 11.61 1.60 -24.07
CA GLN A 519 10.64 0.63 -23.58
C GLN A 519 11.25 -0.78 -23.52
N GLU A 520 11.98 -1.17 -24.57
CA GLU A 520 12.67 -2.47 -24.62
C GLU A 520 13.74 -2.59 -23.53
N LEU A 521 14.56 -1.54 -23.33
CA LEU A 521 15.58 -1.52 -22.28
C LEU A 521 14.97 -1.62 -20.88
N LEU A 522 13.88 -0.89 -20.61
CA LEU A 522 13.16 -0.93 -19.33
C LEU A 522 12.49 -2.29 -19.08
N MET A 523 11.92 -2.91 -20.12
CA MET A 523 11.37 -4.27 -20.04
C MET A 523 12.43 -5.31 -19.68
N ARG A 524 13.65 -5.18 -20.22
CA ARG A 524 14.80 -6.05 -19.87
C ARG A 524 15.30 -5.80 -18.46
N MET A 525 15.48 -4.53 -18.09
CA MET A 525 15.91 -4.13 -16.75
C MET A 525 14.99 -4.68 -15.67
N THR A 526 13.68 -4.53 -15.87
CA THR A 526 12.68 -4.97 -14.89
C THR A 526 12.53 -6.50 -14.86
N LEU A 527 12.63 -7.20 -16.00
CA LEU A 527 12.66 -8.67 -16.06
C LEU A 527 13.85 -9.24 -15.27
N ASP A 528 15.06 -8.75 -15.55
CA ASP A 528 16.25 -9.23 -14.86
C ASP A 528 16.20 -8.91 -13.36
N SER A 529 15.71 -7.71 -13.01
CA SER A 529 15.53 -7.29 -11.61
C SER A 529 14.53 -8.19 -10.86
N ILE A 530 13.35 -8.46 -11.43
CA ILE A 530 12.33 -9.27 -10.74
C ILE A 530 12.77 -10.73 -10.63
N CYS A 531 13.45 -11.28 -11.65
CA CYS A 531 14.00 -12.63 -11.56
C CYS A 531 15.07 -12.74 -10.47
N LYS A 532 15.93 -11.73 -10.33
CA LYS A 532 16.96 -11.70 -9.29
C LYS A 532 16.36 -11.51 -7.89
N VAL A 533 15.44 -10.56 -7.72
CA VAL A 533 14.80 -10.27 -6.42
C VAL A 533 13.86 -11.39 -5.99
N GLY A 534 12.98 -11.83 -6.89
CA GLY A 534 11.92 -12.78 -6.58
C GLY A 534 12.40 -14.21 -6.49
N PHE A 535 13.41 -14.59 -7.28
CA PHE A 535 13.79 -16.00 -7.46
C PHE A 535 15.29 -16.25 -7.29
N GLY A 536 16.10 -15.23 -6.98
CA GLY A 536 17.56 -15.36 -6.85
C GLY A 536 18.30 -15.57 -8.18
N VAL A 537 17.60 -15.57 -9.31
CA VAL A 537 18.12 -16.02 -10.61
C VAL A 537 18.46 -14.84 -11.52
N GLU A 538 19.65 -14.86 -12.10
CA GLU A 538 20.06 -13.92 -13.14
C GLU A 538 19.75 -14.48 -14.54
N ILE A 539 19.12 -13.67 -15.39
CA ILE A 539 18.76 -14.04 -16.77
C ILE A 539 19.72 -13.40 -17.77
N GLY A 540 20.16 -12.15 -17.52
CA GLY A 540 21.13 -11.45 -18.35
C GLY A 540 20.54 -10.93 -19.66
N THR A 541 19.26 -10.53 -19.66
CA THR A 541 18.64 -9.92 -20.85
C THR A 541 19.04 -8.47 -21.04
N LEU A 542 19.39 -7.75 -19.97
CA LEU A 542 19.97 -6.41 -20.00
C LEU A 542 21.51 -6.51 -20.04
N ALA A 543 22.05 -6.80 -21.22
CA ALA A 543 23.48 -6.83 -21.50
C ALA A 543 23.82 -5.90 -22.68
N PRO A 544 25.07 -5.45 -22.84
CA PRO A 544 25.45 -4.53 -23.92
C PRO A 544 25.09 -5.01 -25.34
N ASN A 545 25.09 -6.32 -25.57
CA ASN A 545 24.72 -6.93 -26.85
C ASN A 545 23.21 -7.19 -27.02
N LEU A 546 22.38 -6.89 -26.00
CA LEU A 546 20.93 -7.07 -25.98
C LEU A 546 20.48 -8.40 -26.59
N PRO A 547 20.77 -9.55 -25.93
CA PRO A 547 20.51 -10.87 -26.50
C PRO A 547 19.03 -11.07 -26.85
N HIS A 548 18.77 -11.98 -27.79
CA HIS A 548 17.40 -12.29 -28.19
C HIS A 548 16.59 -12.80 -27.00
N ASN A 549 15.41 -12.20 -26.77
CA ASN A 549 14.54 -12.55 -25.66
C ASN A 549 13.25 -13.21 -26.19
N GLU A 550 13.30 -14.52 -26.40
CA GLU A 550 12.14 -15.29 -26.90
C GLU A 550 10.97 -15.27 -25.90
N PHE A 551 11.29 -15.34 -24.60
CA PHE A 551 10.30 -15.25 -23.53
C PHE A 551 9.48 -13.95 -23.63
N ALA A 552 10.13 -12.80 -23.74
CA ALA A 552 9.46 -11.50 -23.83
C ALA A 552 8.50 -11.44 -25.03
N LYS A 553 8.95 -11.90 -26.21
CA LYS A 553 8.11 -11.91 -27.43
C LYS A 553 6.89 -12.82 -27.30
N ALA A 554 7.10 -14.05 -26.85
CA ALA A 554 6.02 -15.01 -26.62
C ALA A 554 5.03 -14.48 -25.58
N PHE A 555 5.55 -13.86 -24.52
CA PHE A 555 4.74 -13.26 -23.46
C PHE A 555 3.87 -12.11 -23.96
N ASP A 556 4.44 -11.17 -24.72
CA ASP A 556 3.71 -10.02 -25.25
C ASP A 556 2.62 -10.48 -26.24
N SER A 557 2.93 -11.46 -27.10
CA SER A 557 1.97 -12.11 -28.01
C SER A 557 0.83 -12.81 -27.26
N ALA A 558 1.16 -13.58 -26.23
CA ALA A 558 0.18 -14.25 -25.38
C ALA A 558 -0.76 -13.24 -24.69
N ASN A 559 -0.23 -12.13 -24.17
CA ASN A 559 -1.02 -11.07 -23.54
C ASN A 559 -2.02 -10.42 -24.49
N VAL A 560 -1.58 -10.08 -25.70
CA VAL A 560 -2.47 -9.53 -26.74
C VAL A 560 -3.61 -10.50 -27.03
N THR A 561 -3.29 -11.79 -27.15
CA THR A 561 -4.30 -12.82 -27.48
C THR A 561 -5.30 -13.04 -26.34
N VAL A 562 -4.86 -13.18 -25.08
CA VAL A 562 -5.80 -13.36 -23.96
C VAL A 562 -6.66 -12.11 -23.71
N THR A 563 -6.13 -10.91 -24.00
CA THR A 563 -6.91 -9.67 -23.94
C THR A 563 -8.00 -9.63 -25.00
N LEU A 564 -7.72 -10.13 -26.21
CA LEU A 564 -8.71 -10.18 -27.29
C LEU A 564 -9.92 -11.06 -26.95
N ARG A 565 -9.76 -12.09 -26.09
CA ARG A 565 -10.85 -12.98 -25.67
C ARG A 565 -12.01 -12.26 -24.98
N PHE A 566 -11.77 -11.10 -24.37
CA PHE A 566 -12.83 -10.28 -23.74
C PHE A 566 -13.83 -9.72 -24.75
N ILE A 567 -13.46 -9.63 -26.03
CA ILE A 567 -14.32 -9.06 -27.08
C ILE A 567 -14.56 -10.01 -28.27
N ASP A 568 -13.86 -11.14 -28.33
CA ASP A 568 -14.00 -12.14 -29.39
C ASP A 568 -14.97 -13.27 -28.97
N PRO A 569 -16.25 -13.25 -29.37
CA PRO A 569 -17.20 -14.30 -28.97
C PRO A 569 -16.87 -15.69 -29.53
N LEU A 570 -15.94 -15.80 -30.49
CA LEU A 570 -15.57 -17.06 -31.15
C LEU A 570 -14.28 -17.69 -30.57
N TRP A 571 -13.69 -17.09 -29.53
CA TRP A 571 -12.39 -17.55 -28.99
C TRP A 571 -12.41 -19.03 -28.58
N ARG A 572 -13.51 -19.52 -27.98
CA ARG A 572 -13.65 -20.93 -27.58
C ARG A 572 -13.61 -21.89 -28.77
N ILE A 573 -14.20 -21.49 -29.89
CA ILE A 573 -14.20 -22.29 -31.13
C ILE A 573 -12.80 -22.29 -31.74
N LYS A 574 -12.14 -21.12 -31.79
CA LYS A 574 -10.74 -21.01 -32.26
C LYS A 574 -9.78 -21.84 -31.42
N LYS A 575 -9.98 -21.84 -30.09
CA LYS A 575 -9.22 -22.67 -29.14
C LYS A 575 -9.45 -24.16 -29.39
N PHE A 576 -10.71 -24.58 -29.53
CA PHE A 576 -11.06 -25.97 -29.78
C PHE A 576 -10.46 -26.50 -31.11
N LEU A 577 -10.50 -25.68 -32.16
CA LEU A 577 -9.94 -26.04 -33.47
C LEU A 577 -8.43 -25.81 -33.57
N ASN A 578 -7.81 -25.17 -32.56
CA ASN A 578 -6.41 -24.77 -32.56
C ASN A 578 -6.01 -24.00 -33.83
N ILE A 579 -6.74 -22.93 -34.15
CA ILE A 579 -6.52 -22.10 -35.35
C ILE A 579 -6.28 -20.63 -35.02
N GLY A 580 -5.55 -19.93 -35.90
CA GLY A 580 -5.30 -18.50 -35.80
C GLY A 580 -4.54 -18.13 -34.51
N THR A 581 -5.00 -17.08 -33.82
CA THR A 581 -4.37 -16.57 -32.58
C THR A 581 -4.28 -17.60 -31.47
N GLU A 582 -5.24 -18.52 -31.39
CA GLU A 582 -5.25 -19.56 -30.35
C GLU A 582 -4.18 -20.64 -30.60
N ALA A 583 -3.83 -20.89 -31.87
CA ALA A 583 -2.71 -21.77 -32.22
C ALA A 583 -1.36 -21.15 -31.85
N THR A 584 -1.18 -19.86 -32.17
CA THR A 584 0.02 -19.09 -31.78
C THR A 584 0.14 -19.03 -30.26
N LEU A 585 -0.96 -18.79 -29.55
CA LEU A 585 -0.97 -18.76 -28.09
C LEU A 585 -0.48 -20.08 -27.49
N ASN A 586 -0.87 -21.23 -28.02
CA ASN A 586 -0.36 -22.52 -27.51
C ASN A 586 1.17 -22.67 -27.70
N GLN A 587 1.72 -22.14 -28.79
CA GLN A 587 3.17 -22.10 -29.02
C GLN A 587 3.86 -21.14 -28.04
N ASP A 588 3.29 -19.95 -27.86
CA ASP A 588 3.81 -18.93 -26.94
C ASP A 588 3.83 -19.44 -25.50
N ILE A 589 2.77 -20.11 -25.05
CA ILE A 589 2.68 -20.71 -23.71
C ILE A 589 3.74 -21.79 -23.52
N THR A 590 4.06 -22.58 -24.56
CA THR A 590 5.16 -23.55 -24.48
C THR A 590 6.51 -22.87 -24.22
N THR A 591 6.79 -21.76 -24.91
CA THR A 591 8.01 -20.96 -24.70
C THR A 591 8.06 -20.34 -23.30
N ILE A 592 6.93 -19.80 -22.83
CA ILE A 592 6.78 -19.23 -21.48
C ILE A 592 6.99 -20.29 -20.41
N ASP A 593 6.42 -21.48 -20.58
CA ASP A 593 6.56 -22.60 -19.65
C ASP A 593 8.00 -23.10 -19.60
N ASN A 594 8.65 -23.27 -20.75
CA ASN A 594 10.07 -23.67 -20.81
C ASN A 594 10.96 -22.70 -20.03
N PHE A 595 10.77 -21.38 -20.21
CA PHE A 595 11.47 -20.37 -19.44
C PHE A 595 11.17 -20.50 -17.94
N THR A 596 9.89 -20.57 -17.57
CA THR A 596 9.45 -20.58 -16.16
C THR A 596 9.97 -21.82 -15.42
N TYR A 597 9.85 -23.01 -16.03
CA TYR A 597 10.39 -24.24 -15.46
C TYR A 597 11.92 -24.22 -15.38
N SER A 598 12.62 -23.54 -16.30
CA SER A 598 14.08 -23.36 -16.19
C SER A 598 14.48 -22.52 -14.97
N VAL A 599 13.70 -21.50 -14.61
CA VAL A 599 13.91 -20.68 -13.41
C VAL A 599 13.69 -21.52 -12.15
N ILE A 600 12.57 -22.27 -12.10
CA ILE A 600 12.26 -23.17 -10.98
C ILE A 600 13.36 -24.21 -10.79
N LYS A 601 13.79 -24.86 -11.88
CA LYS A 601 14.83 -25.90 -11.84
C LYS A 601 16.17 -25.36 -11.33
N ARG A 602 16.60 -24.19 -11.84
CA ARG A 602 17.84 -23.54 -11.37
C ARG A 602 17.76 -23.22 -9.88
N ARG A 603 16.63 -22.67 -9.43
CA ARG A 603 16.47 -22.30 -8.03
C ARG A 603 16.44 -23.52 -7.08
N LYS A 604 15.73 -24.60 -7.46
CA LYS A 604 15.74 -25.86 -6.69
C LYS A 604 17.18 -26.41 -6.56
N ALA A 605 17.95 -26.43 -7.65
CA ALA A 605 19.33 -26.91 -7.63
C ALA A 605 20.26 -26.07 -6.74
N GLU A 606 20.10 -24.74 -6.73
CA GLU A 606 20.88 -23.85 -5.84
C GLU A 606 20.56 -24.07 -4.36
N ILE A 607 19.29 -24.27 -4.01
CA ILE A 607 18.86 -24.57 -2.64
C ILE A 607 19.48 -25.89 -2.17
N GLU A 608 19.42 -26.94 -3.01
CA GLU A 608 20.02 -28.25 -2.71
C GLU A 608 21.55 -28.16 -2.52
N GLN A 609 22.25 -27.36 -3.35
CA GLN A 609 23.69 -27.16 -3.23
C GLN A 609 24.10 -26.32 -2.01
N GLY A 610 23.31 -25.29 -1.67
CA GLY A 610 23.53 -24.45 -0.49
C GLY A 610 23.32 -25.19 0.84
N LEU A 611 22.44 -26.20 0.86
CA LEU A 611 22.27 -27.09 2.02
C LEU A 611 23.48 -28.04 2.22
N GLY A 612 24.29 -28.26 1.18
CA GLY A 612 25.46 -29.16 1.22
C GLY A 612 26.75 -28.51 1.73
N ASN A 613 26.91 -27.19 1.60
CA ASN A 613 28.13 -26.45 1.94
C ASN A 613 27.80 -25.28 2.89
N ASN A 614 28.14 -25.43 4.18
CA ASN A 614 27.98 -24.48 5.30
C ASN A 614 26.57 -24.29 5.91
N LYS A 615 26.40 -24.78 7.15
CA LYS A 615 25.21 -24.59 8.00
C LYS A 615 25.04 -23.16 8.56
N ASP A 616 25.98 -22.24 8.29
CA ASP A 616 26.01 -20.90 8.90
C ASP A 616 25.65 -19.74 7.94
N GLU A 617 25.51 -19.99 6.63
CA GLU A 617 24.93 -18.99 5.72
C GLU A 617 23.42 -19.17 5.68
N LYS A 618 22.68 -18.23 6.30
CA LYS A 618 21.22 -18.13 6.14
C LYS A 618 20.91 -18.08 4.64
N ILE A 619 20.27 -19.14 4.12
CA ILE A 619 19.67 -19.13 2.78
C ILE A 619 18.86 -17.84 2.67
N LYS A 620 19.21 -16.97 1.72
CA LYS A 620 18.44 -15.75 1.45
C LYS A 620 17.04 -16.20 1.02
N HIS A 621 16.06 -16.10 1.92
CA HIS A 621 14.66 -16.42 1.61
C HIS A 621 14.16 -15.40 0.58
N ASP A 622 14.11 -15.80 -0.68
CA ASP A 622 13.36 -15.10 -1.72
C ASP A 622 11.94 -15.65 -1.83
N ILE A 623 11.11 -14.99 -2.63
CA ILE A 623 9.69 -15.31 -2.77
C ILE A 623 9.51 -16.76 -3.21
N LEU A 624 10.28 -17.24 -4.19
CA LEU A 624 10.16 -18.61 -4.68
C LEU A 624 10.71 -19.63 -3.69
N SER A 625 11.78 -19.34 -2.95
CA SER A 625 12.26 -20.23 -1.87
C SER A 625 11.13 -20.56 -0.90
N ARG A 626 10.33 -19.59 -0.47
CA ARG A 626 9.18 -19.86 0.41
C ARG A 626 8.05 -20.63 -0.24
N PHE A 627 7.76 -20.39 -1.51
CA PHE A 627 6.75 -21.19 -2.22
C PHE A 627 7.24 -22.62 -2.47
N ILE A 628 8.55 -22.83 -2.66
CA ILE A 628 9.17 -24.16 -2.74
C ILE A 628 9.09 -24.86 -1.38
N GLU A 629 9.46 -24.19 -0.28
CA GLU A 629 9.34 -24.74 1.09
C GLU A 629 7.90 -25.16 1.39
N LEU A 630 6.92 -24.30 1.07
CA LEU A 630 5.50 -24.64 1.22
C LEU A 630 5.07 -25.79 0.32
N SER A 631 5.72 -25.99 -0.83
CA SER A 631 5.41 -27.10 -1.73
C SER A 631 5.99 -28.45 -1.30
N GLN A 632 6.99 -28.44 -0.43
CA GLN A 632 7.60 -29.66 0.12
C GLN A 632 6.78 -30.25 1.29
N ASP A 633 5.85 -29.47 1.83
CA ASP A 633 4.90 -29.90 2.84
C ASP A 633 3.82 -30.81 2.19
N PRO A 634 3.72 -32.10 2.57
CA PRO A 634 2.76 -33.05 2.00
C PRO A 634 1.31 -32.58 2.10
N ASP A 635 0.98 -31.79 3.13
CA ASP A 635 -0.38 -31.34 3.40
C ASP A 635 -0.81 -30.17 2.47
N ASN A 636 0.16 -29.54 1.79
CA ASN A 636 -0.10 -28.39 0.93
C ASN A 636 -0.48 -28.74 -0.51
N ASN A 637 -0.37 -30.01 -0.95
CA ASN A 637 -0.73 -30.51 -2.29
C ASN A 637 -0.28 -29.60 -3.45
N MET A 638 0.87 -28.92 -3.34
CA MET A 638 1.36 -28.01 -4.38
C MET A 638 2.11 -28.79 -5.46
N THR A 639 1.68 -28.63 -6.70
CA THR A 639 2.30 -29.24 -7.88
C THR A 639 3.37 -28.35 -8.50
N ASP A 640 4.24 -28.89 -9.36
CA ASP A 640 5.16 -28.08 -10.16
C ASP A 640 4.42 -27.05 -11.05
N LYS A 641 3.18 -27.37 -11.49
CA LYS A 641 2.29 -26.40 -12.14
C LYS A 641 1.95 -25.22 -11.21
N SER A 642 1.70 -25.49 -9.92
CA SER A 642 1.40 -24.44 -8.94
C SER A 642 2.59 -23.49 -8.76
N LEU A 643 3.81 -24.02 -8.72
CA LEU A 643 5.03 -23.20 -8.68
C LEU A 643 5.21 -22.39 -9.98
N ARG A 644 4.94 -23.00 -11.14
CA ARG A 644 4.94 -22.29 -12.43
C ARG A 644 4.00 -21.10 -12.41
N ASP A 645 2.77 -21.30 -11.93
CA ASP A 645 1.76 -20.24 -11.89
C ASP A 645 2.19 -19.11 -10.95
N VAL A 646 2.75 -19.44 -9.78
CA VAL A 646 3.32 -18.46 -8.84
C VAL A 646 4.45 -17.65 -9.50
N VAL A 647 5.47 -18.33 -10.04
CA VAL A 647 6.64 -17.66 -10.64
C VAL A 647 6.19 -16.74 -11.76
N LEU A 648 5.37 -17.24 -12.68
CA LEU A 648 4.92 -16.45 -13.81
C LEU A 648 4.12 -15.22 -13.33
N ASN A 649 3.17 -15.36 -12.40
CA ASN A 649 2.41 -14.22 -11.89
C ASN A 649 3.33 -13.13 -11.28
N PHE A 650 4.39 -13.52 -10.57
CA PHE A 650 5.35 -12.56 -10.03
C PHE A 650 6.25 -11.91 -11.10
N VAL A 651 6.71 -12.66 -12.11
CA VAL A 651 7.46 -12.10 -13.25
C VAL A 651 6.64 -11.03 -13.95
N ILE A 652 5.39 -11.34 -14.29
CA ILE A 652 4.48 -10.42 -14.98
C ILE A 652 4.24 -9.17 -14.15
N ALA A 653 4.00 -9.35 -12.85
CA ALA A 653 3.75 -8.24 -11.94
C ALA A 653 4.93 -7.26 -11.91
N GLY A 654 6.17 -7.77 -11.76
CA GLY A 654 7.35 -6.93 -11.58
C GLY A 654 7.97 -6.40 -12.88
N ARG A 655 7.86 -7.13 -13.99
CA ARG A 655 8.38 -6.73 -15.31
C ARG A 655 7.51 -5.66 -15.95
N ASP A 656 6.33 -6.09 -16.38
CA ASP A 656 5.50 -5.38 -17.35
C ASP A 656 4.94 -4.07 -16.78
N THR A 657 4.49 -4.09 -15.52
CA THR A 657 3.85 -2.91 -14.92
C THR A 657 4.84 -1.78 -14.64
N THR A 658 6.01 -2.11 -14.10
CA THR A 658 7.07 -1.14 -13.81
C THR A 658 7.68 -0.59 -15.09
N ALA A 659 8.02 -1.44 -16.07
CA ALA A 659 8.61 -0.99 -17.33
C ALA A 659 7.68 -0.07 -18.11
N THR A 660 6.39 -0.39 -18.15
CA THR A 660 5.36 0.45 -18.78
C THR A 660 5.28 1.81 -18.12
N THR A 661 5.23 1.84 -16.78
CA THR A 661 5.16 3.11 -16.03
C THR A 661 6.40 3.95 -16.26
N LEU A 662 7.60 3.36 -16.22
CA LEU A 662 8.86 4.05 -16.50
C LEU A 662 8.90 4.62 -17.92
N SER A 663 8.40 3.87 -18.91
CA SER A 663 8.36 4.33 -20.31
C SER A 663 7.46 5.56 -20.45
N TRP A 664 6.25 5.53 -19.89
CA TRP A 664 5.37 6.69 -19.86
C TRP A 664 5.94 7.84 -19.04
N ALA A 665 6.61 7.57 -17.91
CA ALA A 665 7.21 8.60 -17.09
C ALA A 665 8.29 9.37 -17.85
N ILE A 666 9.21 8.66 -18.54
CA ILE A 666 10.23 9.30 -19.38
C ILE A 666 9.57 10.14 -20.47
N TYR A 667 8.57 9.59 -21.16
CA TYR A 667 7.83 10.33 -22.18
C TYR A 667 7.16 11.60 -21.63
N MET A 668 6.52 11.52 -20.46
CA MET A 668 5.85 12.65 -19.83
C MET A 668 6.85 13.69 -19.33
N ILE A 669 7.97 13.27 -18.72
CA ILE A 669 9.03 14.18 -18.24
C ILE A 669 9.63 14.96 -19.41
N MET A 670 10.05 14.27 -20.48
CA MET A 670 10.68 14.95 -21.63
C MET A 670 9.70 15.83 -22.43
N SER A 671 8.39 15.54 -22.35
CA SER A 671 7.36 16.36 -23.01
C SER A 671 6.92 17.57 -22.17
N HIS A 672 7.39 17.71 -20.93
CA HIS A 672 7.02 18.78 -20.00
C HIS A 672 8.27 19.39 -19.36
N GLN A 673 8.85 20.38 -20.05
CA GLN A 673 10.16 20.93 -19.69
C GLN A 673 10.20 21.57 -18.30
N ASP A 674 9.09 22.16 -17.83
CA ASP A 674 8.97 22.72 -16.50
C ASP A 674 9.05 21.65 -15.40
N VAL A 675 8.41 20.49 -15.64
CA VAL A 675 8.50 19.33 -14.75
C VAL A 675 9.91 18.73 -14.77
N ALA A 676 10.51 18.58 -15.95
CA ALA A 676 11.87 18.09 -16.10
C ALA A 676 12.89 18.97 -15.35
N GLN A 677 12.75 20.29 -15.41
CA GLN A 677 13.61 21.23 -14.71
C GLN A 677 13.46 21.15 -13.18
N LYS A 678 12.24 21.08 -12.66
CA LYS A 678 11.98 20.92 -11.21
C LYS A 678 12.50 19.59 -10.68
N LEU A 679 12.30 18.51 -11.44
CA LEU A 679 12.84 17.19 -11.08
C LEU A 679 14.36 17.19 -11.06
N TYR A 680 15.00 17.76 -12.09
CA TYR A 680 16.45 17.89 -12.13
C TYR A 680 16.98 18.73 -10.95
N ALA A 681 16.31 19.83 -10.60
CA ALA A 681 16.66 20.65 -9.46
C ALA A 681 16.58 19.88 -8.13
N GLU A 682 15.51 19.11 -7.89
CA GLU A 682 15.37 18.24 -6.70
C GLU A 682 16.55 17.25 -6.62
N LEU A 683 16.88 16.57 -7.72
CA LEU A 683 17.95 15.56 -7.74
C LEU A 683 19.34 16.17 -7.56
N ARG A 684 19.59 17.34 -8.13
CA ARG A 684 20.86 18.08 -7.96
C ARG A 684 21.01 18.59 -6.53
N ASP A 685 19.95 19.15 -5.96
CA ASP A 685 19.99 19.66 -4.58
C ASP A 685 20.14 18.50 -3.58
N PHE A 686 19.52 17.35 -3.83
CA PHE A 686 19.72 16.10 -3.08
C PHE A 686 21.18 15.62 -3.11
N GLU A 687 21.80 15.57 -4.29
CA GLU A 687 23.22 15.21 -4.46
C GLU A 687 24.10 16.16 -3.64
N ARG A 688 23.89 17.48 -3.78
CA ARG A 688 24.65 18.51 -3.05
C ARG A 688 24.49 18.36 -1.54
N ASP A 689 23.28 18.17 -1.04
CA ASP A 689 23.02 18.19 0.40
C ASP A 689 23.59 16.95 1.11
N LEU A 690 23.67 15.80 0.43
CA LEU A 690 24.31 14.60 0.98
C LEU A 690 25.83 14.52 0.77
N THR A 691 26.38 15.34 -0.12
CA THR A 691 27.84 15.42 -0.35
C THR A 691 28.52 16.49 0.51
N LYS A 692 27.77 17.43 1.11
CA LYS A 692 28.29 18.45 2.05
C LYS A 692 29.08 17.89 3.24
N ASP A 693 28.81 16.66 3.67
CA ASP A 693 29.54 16.00 4.76
C ASP A 693 30.88 15.39 4.31
N ASN A 694 31.12 15.27 3.00
CA ASN A 694 32.34 14.71 2.43
C ASN A 694 33.12 15.82 1.70
N ASN A 695 34.19 16.32 2.33
CA ASN A 695 35.17 17.26 1.74
C ASN A 695 35.97 16.62 0.58
N HIS A 696 35.30 16.16 -0.47
CA HIS A 696 35.92 15.72 -1.72
C HIS A 696 35.79 16.83 -2.75
N GLU A 697 36.65 17.85 -2.62
CA GLU A 697 37.07 18.67 -3.75
C GLU A 697 38.06 17.85 -4.58
N ASP A 698 37.59 17.12 -5.59
CA ASP A 698 38.48 16.65 -6.66
C ASP A 698 37.79 16.79 -8.02
N ASP A 699 38.18 17.84 -8.76
CA ASP A 699 37.66 18.27 -10.08
C ASP A 699 37.97 17.29 -11.23
N ARG A 700 38.15 15.99 -10.96
CA ARG A 700 38.61 14.99 -11.96
C ARG A 700 37.78 13.72 -12.03
N GLU A 701 36.54 13.74 -11.58
CA GLU A 701 35.69 12.55 -11.69
C GLU A 701 35.11 12.39 -13.10
N SER A 702 35.27 11.20 -13.67
CA SER A 702 34.63 10.86 -14.94
C SER A 702 33.10 10.81 -14.80
N PHE A 703 32.38 11.00 -15.90
CA PHE A 703 30.91 10.96 -15.91
C PHE A 703 30.34 9.65 -15.32
N ASP A 704 30.96 8.51 -15.62
CA ASP A 704 30.50 7.21 -15.16
C ASP A 704 30.80 7.01 -13.65
N GLU A 705 31.91 7.54 -13.13
CA GLU A 705 32.20 7.53 -11.68
C GLU A 705 31.19 8.35 -10.89
N ARG A 706 30.80 9.53 -11.40
CA ARG A 706 29.78 10.37 -10.75
C ARG A 706 28.42 9.70 -10.66
N ILE A 707 28.02 8.93 -11.69
CA ILE A 707 26.79 8.14 -11.64
C ILE A 707 26.86 7.09 -10.51
N VAL A 708 27.99 6.37 -10.42
CA VAL A 708 28.18 5.35 -9.37
C VAL A 708 28.11 5.99 -7.99
N GLN A 709 28.77 7.12 -7.78
CA GLN A 709 28.73 7.84 -6.50
C GLN A 709 27.32 8.31 -6.14
N PHE A 710 26.64 8.98 -7.08
CA PHE A 710 25.26 9.42 -6.88
C PHE A 710 24.34 8.24 -6.56
N SER A 711 24.49 7.10 -7.25
CA SER A 711 23.70 5.91 -6.98
C SER A 711 23.92 5.36 -5.57
N GLY A 712 25.12 5.54 -5.01
CA GLY A 712 25.45 5.20 -3.62
C GLY A 712 24.67 6.00 -2.59
N LEU A 713 24.26 7.23 -2.93
CA LEU A 713 23.43 8.10 -2.09
C LEU A 713 21.95 7.63 -2.04
N LEU A 714 21.51 6.84 -3.03
CA LEU A 714 20.12 6.37 -3.17
C LEU A 714 19.88 5.13 -2.31
N SER A 715 19.60 5.32 -1.01
CA SER A 715 19.11 4.29 -0.10
C SER A 715 17.57 4.24 -0.10
N TYR A 716 16.99 3.21 0.53
CA TYR A 716 15.53 3.15 0.70
C TYR A 716 14.98 4.40 1.41
N ASP A 717 15.66 4.85 2.45
CA ASP A 717 15.21 5.99 3.26
C ASP A 717 15.42 7.32 2.52
N SER A 718 16.55 7.49 1.82
CA SER A 718 16.84 8.73 1.07
C SER A 718 15.95 8.85 -0.17
N LEU A 719 15.65 7.74 -0.86
CA LEU A 719 14.62 7.73 -1.89
C LEU A 719 13.27 8.13 -1.30
N GLY A 720 12.98 7.84 -0.04
CA GLY A 720 11.76 8.28 0.65
C GLY A 720 11.55 9.80 0.71
N THR A 721 12.62 10.60 0.59
CA THR A 721 12.55 12.07 0.71
C THR A 721 12.41 12.81 -0.62
N LEU A 722 12.62 12.13 -1.76
CA LEU A 722 12.42 12.71 -3.10
C LEU A 722 10.92 12.80 -3.43
N TYR A 723 10.25 13.82 -2.91
CA TYR A 723 8.80 13.99 -2.99
C TYR A 723 8.33 14.43 -4.37
N TYR A 724 9.06 15.30 -5.07
CA TYR A 724 8.72 15.72 -6.42
C TYR A 724 8.86 14.55 -7.40
N LEU A 725 9.94 13.78 -7.34
CA LEU A 725 10.09 12.53 -8.10
C LEU A 725 8.94 11.55 -7.82
N HIS A 726 8.53 11.40 -6.56
CA HIS A 726 7.39 10.55 -6.23
C HIS A 726 6.10 11.08 -6.88
N ALA A 727 5.85 12.39 -6.79
CA ALA A 727 4.71 13.05 -7.40
C ALA A 727 4.69 12.90 -8.94
N VAL A 728 5.84 12.98 -9.60
CA VAL A 728 5.97 12.75 -11.05
C VAL A 728 5.57 11.33 -11.42
N ILE A 729 6.03 10.32 -10.67
CA ILE A 729 5.65 8.92 -10.90
C ILE A 729 4.16 8.71 -10.64
N THR A 730 3.64 9.24 -9.53
CA THR A 730 2.22 9.09 -9.17
C THR A 730 1.30 9.79 -10.18
N GLU A 731 1.66 10.97 -10.66
CA GLU A 731 0.93 11.67 -11.72
C GLU A 731 0.99 10.92 -13.05
N THR A 732 2.14 10.29 -13.35
CA THR A 732 2.27 9.40 -14.50
C THR A 732 1.30 8.23 -14.37
N LEU A 733 1.25 7.55 -13.21
CA LEU A 733 0.32 6.44 -12.97
C LEU A 733 -1.15 6.87 -12.99
N ARG A 734 -1.46 8.13 -12.69
CA ARG A 734 -2.84 8.65 -12.76
C ARG A 734 -3.31 8.72 -14.20
N LEU A 735 -2.47 9.22 -15.11
CA LEU A 735 -2.80 9.35 -16.54
C LEU A 735 -2.50 8.07 -17.32
N TYR A 736 -1.44 7.36 -17.01
CA TYR A 736 -0.99 6.17 -17.71
C TYR A 736 -0.83 5.01 -16.73
N PRO A 737 -1.93 4.56 -16.10
CA PRO A 737 -1.88 3.41 -15.20
C PRO A 737 -1.45 2.17 -15.97
N ALA A 738 -0.49 1.44 -15.43
CA ALA A 738 0.00 0.21 -16.06
C ALA A 738 -1.13 -0.79 -16.35
N VAL A 739 -2.11 -0.90 -15.44
CA VAL A 739 -3.34 -1.69 -15.65
C VAL A 739 -4.52 -0.72 -15.85
N PRO A 740 -4.99 -0.50 -17.09
CA PRO A 740 -5.96 0.54 -17.39
C PRO A 740 -7.41 0.18 -17.04
N GLN A 741 -7.72 -1.11 -16.87
CA GLN A 741 -9.03 -1.66 -16.56
C GLN A 741 -8.88 -2.86 -15.62
N ASP A 742 -9.76 -2.98 -14.63
CA ASP A 742 -9.82 -4.19 -13.80
C ASP A 742 -11.27 -4.69 -13.64
N PRO A 743 -11.58 -5.84 -14.27
CA PRO A 743 -12.88 -6.46 -14.15
C PRO A 743 -13.06 -7.32 -12.89
N LYS A 744 -14.30 -7.37 -12.41
CA LYS A 744 -14.80 -8.23 -11.35
C LYS A 744 -16.07 -8.95 -11.82
N GLY A 745 -16.19 -10.23 -11.54
CA GLY A 745 -17.44 -10.98 -11.71
C GLY A 745 -18.50 -10.51 -10.71
N ILE A 746 -19.77 -10.84 -10.96
CA ILE A 746 -20.90 -10.53 -10.09
C ILE A 746 -21.56 -11.85 -9.70
N LEU A 747 -21.55 -12.20 -8.40
CA LEU A 747 -22.17 -13.45 -7.93
C LEU A 747 -23.68 -13.30 -7.72
N GLU A 748 -24.10 -12.18 -7.14
CA GLU A 748 -25.48 -11.85 -6.80
C GLU A 748 -25.84 -10.47 -7.35
N ASP A 749 -27.12 -10.31 -7.72
CA ASP A 749 -27.67 -9.02 -8.14
C ASP A 749 -27.42 -7.94 -7.08
N ASP A 750 -26.99 -6.76 -7.51
CA ASP A 750 -26.65 -5.66 -6.60
C ASP A 750 -27.03 -4.30 -7.22
N VAL A 751 -27.06 -3.26 -6.38
CA VAL A 751 -27.27 -1.88 -6.78
C VAL A 751 -26.10 -1.06 -6.25
N LEU A 752 -25.31 -0.51 -7.16
CA LEU A 752 -24.17 0.34 -6.81
C LEU A 752 -24.66 1.66 -6.16
N PRO A 753 -23.81 2.34 -5.36
CA PRO A 753 -24.14 3.62 -4.72
C PRO A 753 -24.72 4.69 -5.65
N ASP A 754 -24.34 4.72 -6.93
CA ASP A 754 -24.90 5.63 -7.93
C ASP A 754 -26.29 5.22 -8.49
N GLY A 755 -26.86 4.12 -8.00
CA GLY A 755 -28.13 3.55 -8.42
C GLY A 755 -28.03 2.55 -9.59
N THR A 756 -26.83 2.29 -10.10
CA THR A 756 -26.62 1.34 -11.21
C THR A 756 -26.93 -0.08 -10.76
N LYS A 757 -27.85 -0.72 -11.47
CA LYS A 757 -28.21 -2.13 -11.22
C LYS A 757 -27.23 -3.03 -11.97
N VAL A 758 -26.57 -3.91 -11.23
CA VAL A 758 -25.68 -4.93 -11.78
C VAL A 758 -26.28 -6.32 -11.53
N LYS A 759 -26.06 -7.25 -12.47
CA LYS A 759 -26.72 -8.56 -12.48
C LYS A 759 -25.72 -9.70 -12.34
N SER A 760 -26.12 -10.73 -11.61
CA SER A 760 -25.37 -11.98 -11.48
C SER A 760 -24.98 -12.56 -12.85
N GLY A 761 -23.76 -13.10 -12.95
CA GLY A 761 -23.17 -13.61 -14.20
C GLY A 761 -22.62 -12.53 -15.15
N GLY A 762 -22.82 -11.25 -14.82
CA GLY A 762 -22.16 -10.13 -15.48
C GLY A 762 -20.77 -9.83 -14.91
N MET A 763 -20.16 -8.76 -15.40
CA MET A 763 -18.91 -8.21 -14.87
C MET A 763 -19.05 -6.71 -14.60
N VAL A 764 -18.49 -6.24 -13.49
CA VAL A 764 -18.28 -4.82 -13.20
C VAL A 764 -16.80 -4.49 -13.31
N THR A 765 -16.46 -3.46 -14.07
CA THR A 765 -15.07 -3.10 -14.40
C THR A 765 -14.84 -1.65 -14.01
N TYR A 766 -13.99 -1.40 -13.02
CA TYR A 766 -13.50 -0.04 -12.80
C TYR A 766 -12.34 0.25 -13.74
N VAL A 767 -12.25 1.51 -14.17
CA VAL A 767 -11.37 1.91 -15.28
C VAL A 767 -10.38 2.95 -14.81
N PRO A 768 -9.25 2.56 -14.17
CA PRO A 768 -8.21 3.49 -13.73
C PRO A 768 -7.82 4.54 -14.79
N TYR A 769 -7.72 4.14 -16.06
CA TYR A 769 -7.38 5.05 -17.16
C TYR A 769 -8.39 6.21 -17.30
N SER A 770 -9.68 5.90 -17.23
CA SER A 770 -10.74 6.91 -17.28
C SER A 770 -10.83 7.67 -15.98
N MET A 771 -10.81 6.98 -14.83
CA MET A 771 -10.87 7.58 -13.49
C MET A 771 -9.81 8.65 -13.27
N GLY A 772 -8.61 8.44 -13.82
CA GLY A 772 -7.53 9.41 -13.82
C GLY A 772 -7.90 10.71 -14.53
N ARG A 773 -8.69 10.67 -15.60
CA ARG A 773 -9.01 11.83 -16.46
C ARG A 773 -10.35 12.48 -16.17
N MET A 774 -11.12 11.99 -15.20
CA MET A 774 -12.44 12.54 -14.89
C MET A 774 -12.35 13.87 -14.12
N GLU A 775 -12.95 14.93 -14.66
CA GLU A 775 -13.01 16.23 -14.00
C GLU A 775 -13.73 16.18 -12.65
N TYR A 776 -14.80 15.38 -12.54
CA TYR A 776 -15.51 15.20 -11.27
C TYR A 776 -14.66 14.49 -10.20
N ASN A 777 -13.57 13.83 -10.57
CA ASN A 777 -12.60 13.25 -9.64
C ASN A 777 -11.44 14.21 -9.36
N TRP A 778 -10.88 14.86 -10.39
CA TRP A 778 -9.59 15.54 -10.30
C TRP A 778 -9.63 17.06 -10.51
N GLY A 779 -10.81 17.63 -10.75
CA GLY A 779 -11.00 19.04 -11.09
C GLY A 779 -10.85 19.32 -12.59
N PRO A 780 -11.03 20.58 -13.01
CA PRO A 780 -10.98 20.98 -14.43
C PRO A 780 -9.60 20.78 -15.07
N ASP A 781 -8.53 20.66 -14.28
CA ASP A 781 -7.17 20.37 -14.77
C ASP A 781 -6.84 18.86 -14.75
N ALA A 782 -7.86 17.98 -14.76
CA ALA A 782 -7.70 16.52 -14.76
C ALA A 782 -6.88 16.01 -15.95
N ALA A 783 -6.99 16.65 -17.12
CA ALA A 783 -6.25 16.23 -18.31
C ALA A 783 -4.76 16.64 -18.27
N LEU A 784 -4.39 17.62 -17.44
CA LEU A 784 -3.02 18.15 -17.37
C LEU A 784 -2.11 17.24 -16.55
N PHE A 785 -0.87 17.08 -16.99
CA PHE A 785 0.19 16.44 -16.22
C PHE A 785 0.77 17.45 -15.23
N LYS A 786 0.37 17.33 -13.96
CA LYS A 786 0.71 18.29 -12.91
C LYS A 786 1.10 17.57 -11.62
N PRO A 787 2.39 17.22 -11.45
CA PRO A 787 2.90 16.57 -10.24
C PRO A 787 2.55 17.33 -8.95
N GLU A 788 2.47 18.67 -9.00
CA GLU A 788 2.17 19.54 -7.87
C GLU A 788 0.82 19.23 -7.21
N ARG A 789 -0.09 18.55 -7.92
CA ARG A 789 -1.37 18.07 -7.36
C ARG A 789 -1.21 17.12 -6.18
N TRP A 790 -0.08 16.43 -6.12
CA TRP A 790 0.27 15.49 -5.06
C TRP A 790 1.04 16.15 -3.93
N LEU A 791 1.29 17.46 -4.00
CA LEU A 791 2.11 18.17 -3.04
C LEU A 791 1.26 19.18 -2.26
N LYS A 792 1.43 19.19 -0.94
CA LYS A 792 0.92 20.23 -0.06
C LYS A 792 2.10 20.74 0.77
N ASP A 793 2.41 22.02 0.64
CA ASP A 793 3.56 22.66 1.30
C ASP A 793 4.89 21.93 1.03
N GLY A 794 5.06 21.44 -0.21
CA GLY A 794 6.24 20.68 -0.64
C GLY A 794 6.27 19.20 -0.20
N VAL A 795 5.29 18.75 0.58
CA VAL A 795 5.21 17.37 1.09
C VAL A 795 4.19 16.57 0.29
N PHE A 796 4.55 15.33 -0.07
CA PHE A 796 3.67 14.44 -0.80
C PHE A 796 2.42 14.03 0.00
N GLN A 797 1.27 14.03 -0.66
CA GLN A 797 -0.03 13.67 -0.10
C GLN A 797 -0.68 12.55 -0.93
N ASN A 798 -1.07 11.47 -0.25
CA ASN A 798 -1.77 10.37 -0.90
C ASN A 798 -3.24 10.72 -1.17
N ALA A 799 -3.74 10.36 -2.34
CA ALA A 799 -5.18 10.29 -2.59
C ALA A 799 -5.78 9.00 -2.02
N SER A 800 -7.10 8.99 -1.83
CA SER A 800 -7.83 7.75 -1.53
C SER A 800 -7.52 6.66 -2.57
N PRO A 801 -7.23 5.41 -2.18
CA PRO A 801 -7.01 4.30 -3.12
C PRO A 801 -8.23 3.99 -4.01
N PHE A 802 -9.43 4.40 -3.60
CA PHE A 802 -10.66 4.26 -4.40
C PHE A 802 -10.83 5.38 -5.43
N LYS A 803 -10.07 6.47 -5.30
CA LYS A 803 -9.97 7.57 -6.27
C LYS A 803 -8.77 7.36 -7.20
N PHE A 804 -7.63 6.94 -6.64
CA PHE A 804 -6.40 6.60 -7.37
C PHE A 804 -6.15 5.09 -7.29
N THR A 805 -6.67 4.37 -8.28
CA THR A 805 -6.78 2.90 -8.29
C THR A 805 -5.65 2.20 -9.06
N ALA A 806 -4.56 2.90 -9.40
CA ALA A 806 -3.43 2.35 -10.16
C ALA A 806 -2.76 1.13 -9.46
N PHE A 807 -2.87 1.05 -8.12
CA PHE A 807 -2.40 -0.08 -7.32
C PHE A 807 -3.55 -0.90 -6.70
N GLN A 808 -4.75 -0.81 -7.28
CA GLN A 808 -5.96 -1.40 -6.72
C GLN A 808 -6.33 -0.80 -5.34
N ALA A 809 -7.32 -1.38 -4.68
CA ALA A 809 -7.71 -1.02 -3.32
C ALA A 809 -8.30 -2.23 -2.58
N GLY A 810 -8.55 -2.07 -1.28
CA GLY A 810 -9.18 -3.10 -0.45
C GLY A 810 -8.32 -4.37 -0.31
N PRO A 811 -8.95 -5.53 -0.08
CA PRO A 811 -8.23 -6.79 0.16
C PRO A 811 -7.30 -7.22 -0.98
N ARG A 812 -7.55 -6.78 -2.22
CA ARG A 812 -6.74 -7.08 -3.41
C ARG A 812 -5.74 -5.97 -3.79
N MET A 813 -5.43 -5.02 -2.89
CA MET A 813 -4.39 -4.00 -3.11
C MET A 813 -3.06 -4.61 -3.58
N CYS A 814 -2.32 -3.95 -4.47
CA CYS A 814 -1.06 -4.46 -4.98
C CYS A 814 -0.04 -4.71 -3.84
N LEU A 815 0.49 -5.93 -3.73
CA LEU A 815 1.53 -6.27 -2.74
C LEU A 815 2.87 -5.62 -3.09
N GLY A 816 3.17 -5.48 -4.38
CA GLY A 816 4.42 -4.92 -4.89
C GLY A 816 4.45 -3.40 -4.95
N LYS A 817 3.44 -2.67 -4.43
CA LYS A 817 3.33 -1.21 -4.57
C LYS A 817 4.62 -0.48 -4.16
N ASP A 818 5.12 -0.77 -2.96
CA ASP A 818 6.29 -0.06 -2.41
C ASP A 818 7.58 -0.48 -3.13
N SER A 819 7.70 -1.75 -3.51
CA SER A 819 8.81 -2.26 -4.32
C SER A 819 8.83 -1.63 -5.73
N ALA A 820 7.67 -1.47 -6.36
CA ALA A 820 7.55 -0.80 -7.65
C ALA A 820 7.95 0.67 -7.56
N TYR A 821 7.47 1.41 -6.55
CA TYR A 821 7.93 2.78 -6.32
C TYR A 821 9.43 2.86 -6.07
N LEU A 822 10.00 1.94 -5.27
CA LEU A 822 11.44 1.88 -5.03
C LEU A 822 12.21 1.72 -6.35
N GLN A 823 11.83 0.75 -7.18
CA GLN A 823 12.47 0.50 -8.47
C GLN A 823 12.34 1.69 -9.42
N MET A 824 11.15 2.27 -9.53
CA MET A 824 10.89 3.41 -10.41
C MET A 824 11.67 4.66 -9.99
N LYS A 825 11.72 4.94 -8.67
CA LYS A 825 12.47 6.08 -8.14
C LYS A 825 13.96 5.89 -8.32
N MET A 826 14.49 4.69 -8.06
CA MET A 826 15.90 4.39 -8.27
C MET A 826 16.32 4.64 -9.72
N ALA A 827 15.57 4.07 -10.67
CA ALA A 827 15.85 4.24 -12.09
C ALA A 827 15.71 5.70 -12.53
N LEU A 828 14.59 6.35 -12.24
CA LEU A 828 14.36 7.74 -12.69
C LEU A 828 15.28 8.75 -12.02
N ALA A 829 15.69 8.55 -10.76
CA ALA A 829 16.64 9.44 -10.10
C ALA A 829 17.98 9.45 -10.85
N ILE A 830 18.52 8.28 -11.21
CA ILE A 830 19.75 8.17 -11.99
C ILE A 830 19.54 8.73 -13.39
N LEU A 831 18.50 8.27 -14.10
CA LEU A 831 18.27 8.64 -15.50
C LEU A 831 18.03 10.14 -15.67
N CYS A 832 17.20 10.75 -14.83
CA CYS A 832 16.83 12.17 -14.97
C CYS A 832 17.93 13.12 -14.47
N ARG A 833 18.82 12.66 -13.56
CA ARG A 833 19.97 13.44 -13.09
C ARG A 833 21.07 13.52 -14.14
N PHE A 834 21.30 12.46 -14.90
CA PHE A 834 22.49 12.33 -15.76
C PHE A 834 22.19 12.30 -17.26
N TYR A 835 20.95 12.19 -17.69
CA TYR A 835 20.60 12.14 -19.10
C TYR A 835 19.47 13.08 -19.47
N GLU A 836 19.54 13.55 -20.72
CA GLU A 836 18.45 14.22 -21.41
C GLU A 836 17.99 13.33 -22.56
N PHE A 837 16.68 13.26 -22.72
CA PHE A 837 16.03 12.39 -23.69
C PHE A 837 15.29 13.23 -24.72
N GLU A 838 15.44 12.88 -25.98
CA GLU A 838 14.73 13.51 -27.09
C GLU A 838 14.02 12.46 -27.93
N LEU A 839 12.76 12.72 -28.27
CA LEU A 839 11.99 11.82 -29.13
C LEU A 839 12.57 11.81 -30.55
N VAL A 840 12.73 10.63 -31.14
CA VAL A 840 13.14 10.53 -32.55
C VAL A 840 12.08 11.22 -33.44
N PRO A 841 12.49 12.08 -34.40
CA PRO A 841 11.56 12.76 -35.28
C PRO A 841 10.58 11.80 -35.98
N GLY A 842 9.29 12.13 -35.91
CA GLY A 842 8.23 11.32 -36.53
C GLY A 842 7.82 10.04 -35.77
N HIS A 843 8.44 9.75 -34.61
CA HIS A 843 8.04 8.61 -33.78
C HIS A 843 6.63 8.81 -33.20
N GLN A 844 5.73 7.86 -33.46
CA GLN A 844 4.36 7.92 -32.95
C GLN A 844 4.21 7.23 -31.60
N VAL A 845 3.85 7.99 -30.58
CA VAL A 845 3.56 7.49 -29.24
C VAL A 845 2.07 7.17 -29.12
N LYS A 846 1.76 5.86 -29.15
CA LYS A 846 0.41 5.31 -29.02
C LYS A 846 0.46 4.11 -28.10
N TYR A 847 -0.61 3.87 -27.34
CA TYR A 847 -0.71 2.64 -26.56
C TYR A 847 -1.12 1.47 -27.46
N ARG A 848 -0.72 0.25 -27.07
CA ARG A 848 -1.19 -1.00 -27.65
C ARG A 848 -2.25 -1.62 -26.76
N MET A 849 -3.27 -2.24 -27.36
CA MET A 849 -4.23 -3.04 -26.60
C MET A 849 -3.63 -4.36 -26.15
N MET A 850 -3.43 -4.47 -24.84
CA MET A 850 -3.12 -5.69 -24.10
C MET A 850 -3.49 -5.47 -22.62
N THR A 851 -3.20 -6.44 -21.74
CA THR A 851 -3.49 -6.34 -20.30
C THR A 851 -2.86 -5.11 -19.64
N ILE A 852 -1.69 -4.69 -20.13
CA ILE A 852 -0.98 -3.50 -19.68
C ILE A 852 -0.99 -2.39 -20.75
N LEU A 853 -0.85 -1.14 -20.33
CA LEU A 853 -0.86 0.03 -21.22
C LEU A 853 0.50 0.27 -21.91
N SER A 854 1.06 -0.73 -22.61
CA SER A 854 2.35 -0.60 -23.30
C SER A 854 2.29 0.34 -24.51
N MET A 855 3.43 0.86 -24.97
CA MET A 855 3.55 1.65 -26.20
C MET A 855 3.68 0.75 -27.43
N GLU A 856 2.86 0.98 -28.43
CA GLU A 856 2.75 0.14 -29.64
C GLU A 856 4.03 0.09 -30.46
N ASN A 857 4.74 1.21 -30.57
CA ASN A 857 5.94 1.37 -31.41
C ASN A 857 7.24 1.37 -30.61
N GLY A 858 7.19 1.03 -29.31
CA GLY A 858 8.30 1.29 -28.39
C GLY A 858 8.45 2.79 -28.09
N LEU A 859 9.55 3.14 -27.41
CA LEU A 859 9.90 4.52 -27.08
C LEU A 859 11.29 4.84 -27.62
N LYS A 860 11.36 5.23 -28.90
CA LYS A 860 12.63 5.46 -29.59
C LYS A 860 13.15 6.87 -29.30
N LEU A 861 14.28 6.95 -28.60
CA LEU A 861 14.87 8.20 -28.12
C LEU A 861 16.32 8.35 -28.56
N ASN A 862 16.73 9.60 -28.73
CA ASN A 862 18.12 10.01 -28.69
C ASN A 862 18.47 10.40 -27.23
N VAL A 863 19.70 10.10 -26.82
CA VAL A 863 20.14 10.26 -25.42
C VAL A 863 21.39 11.11 -25.38
N THR A 864 21.37 12.16 -24.56
CA THR A 864 22.54 13.02 -24.32
C THR A 864 22.88 13.04 -22.84
N ARG A 865 24.18 13.11 -22.52
CA ARG A 865 24.67 13.19 -21.13
C ARG A 865 24.46 14.60 -20.58
N ARG A 866 24.06 14.69 -19.32
CA ARG A 866 23.96 15.94 -18.55
C ARG A 866 25.15 16.10 -17.61
N PRO A 867 25.61 17.34 -17.36
CA PRO A 867 26.59 17.62 -16.31
C PRO A 867 26.01 17.40 -14.91
#